data_AF-A0A918AG86-F1
#
_entry.id   AF-A0A918AG86-F1
#
_cell.length_a   1.000
_cell.length_b   1.000
_cell.length_c   1.000
_cell.angle_alpha   90.00
_cell.angle_beta   90.00
_cell.angle_gamma   90.00
#
_symmetry.space_group_name_H-M   'P 1'
#
loop_
_entity.id
_entity.type
_entity.pdbx_description
1 polymer ?
#
loop_
_entity_poly.entity_id
_entity_poly.type
_entity_poly.pdbx_seq_one_letter_code
_entity_poly.pdbx_strand_id
1 'polypeptide(L)'
;MPFGTRTLSSGSEHDFDRFYVEVLRPIAQTARWAVLRADELAEQGTIVNQAFRHLQSADLVVADLSAPNGNVYYELGIRHAISPGKTILVAARGTELPFDLAGQRVLFYDLDFTADTRFHTLYARALNGEPNLDANPVRSALTKLGLHSDPETDHVAFQQELNLKIDRARNVEQLVAVWHWARQFESLPISSLLSLGYRLAEAGDYANAVHALDAAFPTAAQDYEVHRQRGFYLRKLGRLEEAEAALTRANELNPSDPETLGMLGGALKRQRRYTEALERYEAGARLSPTSLYLAVAQAGMSIIATPHDPEHGLTLYRELLAKIESDPGYEVDSWANLVAAEASFVLGRLDNAYAHARAGVRLGAGRLDLESATEQIRMLDDAGFPLPDAHSFVRWLSQGAAGAIPANAGQAARFRKRIIFHLSDVHFGSFLKEGKKIDAHRFHDSENTSRLSLELQEEFVKAMQRSGCEPANATIVLSGDSTYTASEAEFDLVRDFLNELCGSLGLEPRQVVVVPGNHDIDWFQSASNWSHRFDNYLAFAVKFYGEPLFRELYPLVTWDLKMPGKRPAPNELIYYRADDTTAFVGLNSCVFEDNQNHYGFIGKRQLDNVSRVLDMKKAPEIRIAVMHHHLHPFPEPLETRKGHDVTLDLSTVRDAGMVEQRLEKLGFSLLLHGHKHKPQLRETLVRDPLISSSTTVRPLIVSGCGSTGVSTHGLEHNQPNHFAILELLQPTRALGADFVAVEWRELTVAPGAEWATKQRWTLKG
;
A
#
# COMPACT_ATOMS: atom_id res chain seq x y z
N MET A 1 23.46 -4.82 -33.13
CA MET A 1 24.38 -4.82 -34.30
C MET A 1 24.48 -3.40 -34.87
N PRO A 2 25.55 -3.04 -35.60
CA PRO A 2 25.60 -1.79 -36.37
C PRO A 2 24.49 -1.72 -37.44
N PHE A 3 24.19 -0.52 -37.92
CA PHE A 3 23.18 -0.27 -38.98
C PHE A 3 23.83 0.24 -40.26
N GLY A 4 23.22 -0.05 -41.40
CA GLY A 4 23.67 0.38 -42.73
C GLY A 4 25.06 -0.14 -43.10
N THR A 5 25.66 0.49 -44.09
CA THR A 5 27.04 0.20 -44.49
C THR A 5 28.03 0.86 -43.52
N ARG A 6 29.01 0.09 -43.05
CA ARG A 6 30.11 0.60 -42.21
C ARG A 6 31.44 0.02 -42.67
N THR A 7 32.49 0.80 -42.46
CA THR A 7 33.87 0.36 -42.67
C THR A 7 34.32 -0.50 -41.48
N LEU A 8 34.84 -1.70 -41.77
CA LEU A 8 35.42 -2.61 -40.80
C LEU A 8 36.85 -2.18 -40.44
N SER A 9 37.41 -2.73 -39.35
CA SER A 9 38.81 -2.48 -38.96
C SER A 9 39.83 -2.87 -40.04
N SER A 10 39.45 -3.77 -40.95
CA SER A 10 40.26 -4.18 -42.12
C SER A 10 40.25 -3.15 -43.27
N GLY A 11 39.42 -2.11 -43.20
CA GLY A 11 39.21 -1.13 -44.27
C GLY A 11 38.15 -1.53 -45.30
N SER A 12 37.62 -2.75 -45.26
CA SER A 12 36.52 -3.18 -46.14
C SER A 12 35.18 -2.57 -45.72
N GLU A 13 34.29 -2.32 -46.67
CA GLU A 13 32.91 -1.96 -46.38
C GLU A 13 32.04 -3.21 -46.16
N HIS A 14 31.13 -3.13 -45.20
CA HIS A 14 30.17 -4.20 -44.89
C HIS A 14 28.76 -3.62 -44.68
N ASP A 15 27.77 -4.25 -45.30
CA ASP A 15 26.35 -3.86 -45.23
C ASP A 15 25.61 -4.70 -44.19
N PHE A 16 25.43 -4.10 -43.00
CA PHE A 16 24.78 -4.75 -41.86
C PHE A 16 23.25 -4.90 -42.05
N ASP A 17 22.63 -4.04 -42.86
CA ASP A 17 21.20 -4.14 -43.14
C ASP A 17 20.92 -5.33 -44.06
N ARG A 18 21.74 -5.47 -45.12
CA ARG A 18 21.67 -6.62 -46.01
C ARG A 18 21.97 -7.93 -45.29
N PHE A 19 23.00 -7.96 -44.45
CA PHE A 19 23.33 -9.16 -43.66
C PHE A 19 22.20 -9.57 -42.71
N TYR A 20 21.56 -8.60 -42.07
CA TYR A 20 20.41 -8.86 -41.21
C TYR A 20 19.20 -9.44 -41.97
N VAL A 21 18.82 -8.81 -43.09
CA VAL A 21 17.63 -9.16 -43.87
C VAL A 21 17.81 -10.46 -44.64
N GLU A 22 18.99 -10.68 -45.25
CA GLU A 22 19.22 -11.84 -46.13
C GLU A 22 19.69 -13.08 -45.38
N VAL A 23 20.32 -12.94 -44.20
CA VAL A 23 20.95 -14.07 -43.49
C VAL A 23 20.41 -14.26 -42.07
N LEU A 24 20.61 -13.28 -41.17
CA LEU A 24 20.31 -13.48 -39.75
C LEU A 24 18.81 -13.74 -39.51
N ARG A 25 17.95 -12.86 -40.03
CA ARG A 25 16.49 -12.96 -39.83
C ARG A 25 15.89 -14.23 -40.46
N PRO A 26 16.15 -14.58 -41.75
CA PRO A 26 15.54 -15.76 -42.36
C PRO A 26 15.93 -17.07 -41.69
N ILE A 27 17.20 -17.21 -41.28
CA ILE A 27 17.67 -18.42 -40.58
C ILE A 27 17.00 -18.52 -39.20
N ALA A 28 16.92 -17.42 -38.45
CA ALA A 28 16.27 -17.40 -37.15
C ALA A 28 14.76 -17.70 -37.24
N GLN A 29 14.06 -17.15 -38.23
CA GLN A 29 12.64 -17.44 -38.48
C GLN A 29 12.41 -18.89 -38.88
N THR A 30 13.31 -19.50 -39.66
CA THR A 30 13.27 -20.93 -40.00
C THR A 30 13.42 -21.81 -38.75
N ALA A 31 14.24 -21.36 -37.79
CA ALA A 31 14.35 -21.95 -36.46
C ALA A 31 13.22 -21.55 -35.50
N ARG A 32 12.13 -20.96 -36.01
CA ARG A 32 10.91 -20.56 -35.28
C ARG A 32 11.10 -19.47 -34.22
N TRP A 33 12.14 -18.65 -34.35
CA TRP A 33 12.32 -17.48 -33.51
C TRP A 33 11.53 -16.29 -34.05
N ALA A 34 10.86 -15.56 -33.14
CA ALA A 34 10.43 -14.20 -33.41
C ALA A 34 11.65 -13.27 -33.36
N VAL A 35 11.90 -12.53 -34.43
CA VAL A 35 13.11 -11.72 -34.60
C VAL A 35 12.76 -10.24 -34.55
N LEU A 36 13.55 -9.48 -33.80
CA LEU A 36 13.39 -8.04 -33.62
C LEU A 36 14.77 -7.36 -33.62
N ARG A 37 14.94 -6.30 -34.41
CA ARG A 37 16.14 -5.45 -34.40
C ARG A 37 15.82 -4.09 -33.76
N ALA A 38 16.81 -3.45 -33.13
CA ALA A 38 16.58 -2.27 -32.30
C ALA A 38 15.98 -1.06 -33.05
N ASP A 39 16.17 -0.94 -34.36
CA ASP A 39 15.56 0.07 -35.23
C ASP A 39 14.09 -0.21 -35.59
N GLU A 40 13.59 -1.41 -35.30
CA GLU A 40 12.20 -1.83 -35.54
C GLU A 40 11.30 -1.63 -34.32
N LEU A 41 11.86 -1.08 -33.23
CA LEU A 41 11.13 -0.75 -32.01
C LEU A 41 10.27 0.49 -32.24
N ALA A 42 8.97 0.29 -32.46
CA ALA A 42 8.00 1.36 -32.75
C ALA A 42 7.35 1.98 -31.49
N GLU A 43 7.80 1.63 -30.29
CA GLU A 43 7.22 2.10 -29.03
C GLU A 43 7.57 3.57 -28.73
N GLN A 44 6.66 4.31 -28.08
CA GLN A 44 6.96 5.64 -27.54
C GLN A 44 7.82 5.53 -26.28
N GLY A 45 8.92 6.29 -26.18
CA GLY A 45 9.83 6.29 -25.02
C GLY A 45 11.27 6.59 -25.39
N THR A 46 12.18 6.54 -24.41
CA THR A 46 13.62 6.65 -24.70
C THR A 46 14.12 5.33 -25.26
N ILE A 47 14.85 5.40 -26.39
CA ILE A 47 15.46 4.24 -27.08
C ILE A 47 16.26 3.36 -26.10
N VAL A 48 16.95 4.02 -25.16
CA VAL A 48 17.75 3.37 -24.12
C VAL A 48 16.91 2.47 -23.22
N ASN A 49 15.77 2.95 -22.69
CA ASN A 49 14.92 2.15 -21.80
C ASN A 49 14.22 0.98 -22.51
N GLN A 50 13.98 1.11 -23.83
CA GLN A 50 13.43 0.03 -24.65
C GLN A 50 14.50 -1.04 -24.90
N ALA A 51 15.70 -0.64 -25.31
CA ALA A 51 16.82 -1.56 -25.52
C ALA A 51 17.13 -2.37 -24.26
N PHE A 52 17.21 -1.73 -23.08
CA PHE A 52 17.42 -2.44 -21.80
C PHE A 52 16.34 -3.49 -21.50
N ARG A 53 15.06 -3.15 -21.71
CA ARG A 53 13.94 -4.09 -21.50
C ARG A 53 14.09 -5.32 -22.38
N HIS A 54 14.36 -5.13 -23.67
CA HIS A 54 14.55 -6.25 -24.61
C HIS A 54 15.81 -7.06 -24.31
N LEU A 55 16.92 -6.43 -23.91
CA LEU A 55 18.13 -7.14 -23.49
C LEU A 55 17.90 -7.98 -22.23
N GLN A 56 16.98 -7.59 -21.35
CA GLN A 56 16.64 -8.39 -20.17
C GLN A 56 15.67 -9.53 -20.51
N SER A 57 14.63 -9.26 -21.29
CA SER A 57 13.52 -10.20 -21.50
C SER A 57 13.72 -11.18 -22.65
N ALA A 58 14.61 -10.86 -23.60
CA ALA A 58 14.84 -11.73 -24.75
C ALA A 58 15.43 -13.07 -24.34
N ASP A 59 14.84 -14.16 -24.83
CA ASP A 59 15.33 -15.52 -24.65
C ASP A 59 16.72 -15.70 -25.29
N LEU A 60 16.95 -14.99 -26.42
CA LEU A 60 18.19 -15.04 -27.18
C LEU A 60 18.56 -13.65 -27.73
N VAL A 61 19.83 -13.25 -27.60
CA VAL A 61 20.40 -12.04 -28.20
C VAL A 61 21.52 -12.41 -29.17
N VAL A 62 21.56 -11.78 -30.33
CA VAL A 62 22.66 -11.90 -31.30
C VAL A 62 23.42 -10.57 -31.35
N ALA A 63 24.70 -10.59 -30.99
CA ALA A 63 25.56 -9.42 -31.00
C ALA A 63 26.59 -9.52 -32.14
N ASP A 64 26.50 -8.60 -33.10
CA ASP A 64 27.46 -8.49 -34.20
C ASP A 64 28.60 -7.52 -33.82
N LEU A 65 29.81 -8.05 -33.72
CA LEU A 65 31.02 -7.36 -33.26
C LEU A 65 31.94 -6.91 -34.41
N SER A 66 31.49 -7.01 -35.66
CA SER A 66 32.35 -6.83 -36.85
C SER A 66 32.91 -5.42 -37.01
N ALA A 67 32.17 -4.41 -36.53
CA ALA A 67 32.62 -3.02 -36.53
C ALA A 67 32.86 -2.54 -35.08
N PRO A 68 33.82 -1.61 -34.86
CA PRO A 68 34.12 -1.05 -33.55
C PRO A 68 33.03 -0.06 -33.11
N ASN A 69 31.86 -0.58 -32.75
CA ASN A 69 30.69 0.19 -32.35
C ASN A 69 30.50 0.13 -30.83
N GLY A 70 30.75 1.25 -30.15
CA GLY A 70 30.63 1.37 -28.69
C GLY A 70 29.28 0.95 -28.13
N ASN A 71 28.19 1.19 -28.84
CA ASN A 71 26.84 0.84 -28.38
C ASN A 71 26.66 -0.68 -28.31
N VAL A 72 27.18 -1.43 -29.27
CA VAL A 72 27.06 -2.90 -29.27
C VAL A 72 27.82 -3.50 -28.09
N TYR A 73 29.02 -3.00 -27.78
CA TYR A 73 29.77 -3.46 -26.61
C TYR A 73 29.09 -3.10 -25.30
N TYR A 74 28.51 -1.89 -25.21
CA TYR A 74 27.76 -1.44 -24.04
C TYR A 74 26.53 -2.32 -23.78
N GLU A 75 25.70 -2.53 -24.81
CA GLU A 75 24.51 -3.39 -24.74
C GLU A 75 24.86 -4.85 -24.41
N LEU A 76 25.96 -5.36 -24.97
CA LEU A 76 26.45 -6.71 -24.68
C LEU A 76 26.87 -6.86 -23.21
N GLY A 77 27.61 -5.88 -22.67
CA GLY A 77 28.01 -5.88 -21.25
C GLY A 77 26.80 -5.88 -20.31
N ILE A 78 25.78 -5.10 -20.66
CA ILE A 78 24.51 -5.06 -19.93
C ILE A 78 23.78 -6.40 -20.01
N ARG A 79 23.59 -6.96 -21.22
CA ARG A 79 22.98 -8.28 -21.41
C ARG A 79 23.68 -9.31 -20.54
N HIS A 80 25.01 -9.30 -20.56
CA HIS A 80 25.81 -10.19 -19.76
C HIS A 80 25.61 -10.02 -18.25
N ALA A 81 25.38 -8.80 -17.76
CA ALA A 81 25.15 -8.54 -16.34
C ALA A 81 23.74 -8.92 -15.86
N ILE A 82 22.70 -8.62 -16.64
CA ILE A 82 21.31 -8.62 -16.14
C ILE A 82 20.50 -9.86 -16.50
N SER A 83 20.94 -10.68 -17.46
CA SER A 83 20.20 -11.86 -17.92
C SER A 83 21.10 -13.10 -18.09
N PRO A 84 20.65 -14.28 -17.59
CA PRO A 84 21.26 -15.56 -17.94
C PRO A 84 21.01 -16.00 -19.38
N GLY A 85 20.15 -15.30 -20.11
CA GLY A 85 19.63 -15.77 -21.39
C GLY A 85 20.72 -15.88 -22.45
N LYS A 86 20.46 -16.72 -23.43
CA LYS A 86 21.44 -17.10 -24.45
C LYS A 86 21.91 -15.88 -25.24
N THR A 87 23.22 -15.82 -25.49
CA THR A 87 23.85 -14.74 -26.27
C THR A 87 24.78 -15.35 -27.31
N ILE A 88 24.54 -15.02 -28.58
CA ILE A 88 25.37 -15.47 -29.71
C ILE A 88 26.20 -14.29 -30.20
N LEU A 89 27.52 -14.46 -30.21
CA LEU A 89 28.44 -13.49 -30.78
C LEU A 89 28.75 -13.86 -32.23
N VAL A 90 28.64 -12.89 -33.13
CA VAL A 90 29.00 -13.02 -34.55
C VAL A 90 29.98 -11.93 -34.95
N ALA A 91 30.88 -12.22 -35.89
CA ALA A 91 31.80 -11.22 -36.42
C ALA A 91 32.26 -11.57 -37.84
N ALA A 92 32.59 -10.57 -38.66
CA ALA A 92 33.21 -10.78 -39.95
C ALA A 92 34.61 -11.37 -39.76
N ARG A 93 35.03 -12.30 -40.63
CA ARG A 93 36.37 -12.90 -40.58
C ARG A 93 37.44 -11.81 -40.70
N GLY A 94 38.43 -11.87 -39.81
CA GLY A 94 39.49 -10.86 -39.73
C GLY A 94 39.19 -9.68 -38.80
N THR A 95 38.03 -9.69 -38.12
CA THR A 95 37.73 -8.73 -37.06
C THR A 95 38.69 -8.92 -35.88
N GLU A 96 39.32 -7.83 -35.45
CA GLU A 96 40.13 -7.79 -34.24
C GLU A 96 39.20 -7.58 -33.03
N LEU A 97 39.08 -8.59 -32.17
CA LEU A 97 38.17 -8.57 -31.03
C LEU A 97 38.84 -7.92 -29.80
N PRO A 98 38.08 -7.16 -28.98
CA PRO A 98 38.57 -6.69 -27.68
C PRO A 98 39.07 -7.84 -26.80
N PHE A 99 40.10 -7.57 -25.99
CA PHE A 99 40.76 -8.58 -25.15
C PHE A 99 39.78 -9.41 -24.31
N ASP A 100 38.81 -8.77 -23.65
CA ASP A 100 37.81 -9.44 -22.79
C ASP A 100 36.78 -10.30 -23.57
N LEU A 101 36.66 -10.09 -24.89
CA LEU A 101 35.77 -10.86 -25.76
C LEU A 101 36.53 -11.91 -26.60
N ALA A 102 37.85 -11.78 -26.74
CA ALA A 102 38.68 -12.67 -27.56
C ALA A 102 38.68 -14.13 -27.07
N GLY A 103 38.45 -14.35 -25.77
CA GLY A 103 38.32 -15.68 -25.17
C GLY A 103 36.94 -16.33 -25.34
N GLN A 104 35.95 -15.63 -25.89
CA GLN A 104 34.59 -16.13 -26.06
C GLN A 104 34.39 -16.78 -27.43
N ARG A 105 33.40 -17.66 -27.53
CA ARG A 105 33.05 -18.31 -28.79
C ARG A 105 32.32 -17.34 -29.71
N VAL A 106 33.00 -16.89 -30.76
CA VAL A 106 32.44 -16.04 -31.81
C VAL A 106 32.25 -16.83 -33.10
N LEU A 107 31.08 -16.71 -33.72
CA LEU A 107 30.81 -17.28 -35.04
C LEU A 107 31.28 -16.31 -36.11
N PHE A 108 32.35 -16.68 -36.81
CA PHE A 108 32.88 -15.86 -37.90
C PHE A 108 32.19 -16.13 -39.23
N TYR A 109 31.79 -15.05 -39.92
CA TYR A 109 31.21 -15.10 -41.28
C TYR A 109 32.12 -14.43 -42.31
N ASP A 110 32.05 -14.87 -43.56
CA ASP A 110 32.75 -14.25 -44.69
C ASP A 110 31.98 -13.03 -45.23
N LEU A 111 32.67 -12.05 -45.83
CA LEU A 111 32.02 -10.83 -46.36
C LEU A 111 31.04 -11.12 -47.51
N ASP A 112 31.23 -12.23 -48.22
CA ASP A 112 30.18 -12.84 -49.05
C ASP A 112 29.29 -13.75 -48.19
N PHE A 113 28.60 -13.13 -47.23
CA PHE A 113 27.81 -13.82 -46.21
C PHE A 113 26.63 -14.60 -46.80
N THR A 114 26.21 -14.29 -48.03
CA THR A 114 25.15 -15.03 -48.75
C THR A 114 25.63 -16.40 -49.23
N ALA A 115 26.91 -16.53 -49.58
CA ALA A 115 27.50 -17.80 -50.02
C ALA A 115 28.11 -18.62 -48.87
N ASP A 116 28.22 -18.04 -47.66
CA ASP A 116 28.83 -18.68 -46.49
C ASP A 116 27.92 -19.73 -45.83
N THR A 117 27.78 -20.87 -46.50
CA THR A 117 27.02 -22.04 -46.02
C THR A 117 27.52 -22.57 -44.67
N ARG A 118 28.80 -22.35 -44.36
CA ARG A 118 29.40 -22.76 -43.08
C ARG A 118 28.85 -21.91 -41.96
N PHE A 119 28.85 -20.58 -42.09
CA PHE A 119 28.25 -19.69 -41.11
C PHE A 119 26.75 -19.97 -40.95
N HIS A 120 26.01 -20.14 -42.05
CA HIS A 120 24.57 -20.45 -41.98
C HIS A 120 24.29 -21.70 -41.13
N THR A 121 25.06 -22.77 -41.37
CA THR A 121 24.94 -24.02 -40.61
C THR A 121 25.29 -23.84 -39.14
N LEU A 122 26.38 -23.12 -38.84
CA LEU A 122 26.81 -22.88 -37.46
C LEU A 122 25.82 -21.99 -36.70
N TYR A 123 25.29 -20.95 -37.35
CA TYR A 123 24.31 -20.05 -36.77
C TYR A 123 22.98 -20.76 -36.50
N ALA A 124 22.47 -21.56 -37.45
CA ALA A 124 21.29 -22.39 -37.25
C ALA A 124 21.45 -23.40 -36.10
N ARG A 125 22.63 -24.04 -35.99
CA ARG A 125 22.94 -24.92 -34.84
C ARG A 125 23.01 -24.13 -33.54
N ALA A 126 23.66 -22.97 -33.57
CA ALA A 126 23.79 -22.12 -32.39
C ALA A 126 22.42 -21.64 -31.92
N LEU A 127 21.46 -21.34 -32.78
CA LEU A 127 20.09 -20.98 -32.42
C LEU A 127 19.36 -22.11 -31.66
N ASN A 128 19.54 -23.36 -32.08
CA ASN A 128 18.85 -24.53 -31.52
C ASN A 128 19.58 -25.22 -30.35
N GLY A 129 20.83 -24.85 -30.05
CA GLY A 129 21.59 -25.45 -28.94
C GLY A 129 21.11 -25.01 -27.56
N GLU A 130 21.44 -25.75 -26.51
CA GLU A 130 21.14 -25.35 -25.13
C GLU A 130 21.96 -24.11 -24.71
N PRO A 131 21.42 -23.25 -23.82
CA PRO A 131 22.18 -22.15 -23.23
C PRO A 131 23.35 -22.70 -22.40
N ASN A 132 24.54 -22.13 -22.58
CA ASN A 132 25.66 -22.39 -21.67
C ASN A 132 25.79 -21.20 -20.72
N LEU A 133 25.28 -21.34 -19.49
CA LEU A 133 25.29 -20.29 -18.46
C LEU A 133 26.71 -19.88 -18.05
N ASP A 134 27.68 -20.81 -18.12
CA ASP A 134 29.09 -20.56 -17.81
C ASP A 134 29.84 -19.77 -18.89
N ALA A 135 29.24 -19.59 -20.08
CA ALA A 135 29.88 -18.87 -21.19
C ALA A 135 29.88 -17.35 -21.02
N ASN A 136 29.17 -16.82 -20.02
CA ASN A 136 29.04 -15.38 -19.78
C ASN A 136 30.07 -14.90 -18.74
N PRO A 137 31.14 -14.19 -19.14
CA PRO A 137 32.23 -13.85 -18.23
C PRO A 137 31.84 -12.80 -17.19
N VAL A 138 30.95 -11.85 -17.52
CA VAL A 138 30.51 -10.82 -16.57
C VAL A 138 29.66 -11.47 -15.49
N ARG A 139 28.71 -12.33 -15.88
CA ARG A 139 27.89 -13.08 -14.91
C ARG A 139 28.75 -13.97 -14.03
N SER A 140 29.67 -14.74 -14.61
CA SER A 140 30.62 -15.56 -13.85
C SER A 140 31.43 -14.73 -12.84
N ALA A 141 31.89 -13.54 -13.23
CA ALA A 141 32.59 -12.62 -12.34
C ALA A 141 31.66 -12.09 -11.22
N LEU A 142 30.43 -11.69 -11.53
CA LEU A 142 29.46 -11.22 -10.54
C LEU A 142 29.09 -12.32 -9.53
N THR A 143 28.88 -13.56 -9.98
CA THR A 143 28.64 -14.72 -9.10
C THR A 143 29.85 -14.96 -8.19
N LYS A 144 31.08 -14.94 -8.72
CA LYS A 144 32.31 -15.09 -7.91
C LYS A 144 32.47 -13.99 -6.86
N LEU A 145 31.97 -12.79 -7.14
CA LEU A 145 31.96 -11.67 -6.20
C LEU A 145 30.79 -11.71 -5.20
N GLY A 146 29.89 -12.69 -5.31
CA GLY A 146 28.68 -12.78 -4.48
C GLY A 146 27.63 -11.71 -4.82
N LEU A 147 27.71 -11.09 -6.00
CA LEU A 147 26.78 -10.06 -6.47
C LEU A 147 25.64 -10.61 -7.35
N HIS A 148 25.65 -11.92 -7.62
CA HIS A 148 24.55 -12.62 -8.28
C HIS A 148 24.29 -13.94 -7.54
N SER A 149 23.03 -14.17 -7.17
CA SER A 149 22.54 -15.40 -6.54
C SER A 149 22.25 -16.46 -7.60
N ASP A 150 22.68 -17.70 -7.38
CA ASP A 150 22.34 -18.84 -8.24
C ASP A 150 21.39 -19.78 -7.45
N PRO A 151 20.21 -20.14 -7.99
CA PRO A 151 19.26 -21.00 -7.29
C PRO A 151 19.79 -22.39 -6.96
N GLU A 152 20.80 -22.91 -7.67
CA GLU A 152 21.39 -24.21 -7.41
C GLU A 152 22.42 -24.17 -6.27
N THR A 153 23.18 -23.08 -6.16
CA THR A 153 24.24 -22.96 -5.15
C THR A 153 23.80 -22.21 -3.89
N ASP A 154 22.84 -21.29 -4.01
CA ASP A 154 22.30 -20.48 -2.91
C ASP A 154 20.79 -20.24 -3.08
N HIS A 155 20.02 -21.31 -2.87
CA HIS A 155 18.57 -21.30 -2.97
C HIS A 155 17.92 -20.22 -2.08
N VAL A 156 18.45 -19.96 -0.88
CA VAL A 156 17.86 -19.00 0.07
C VAL A 156 18.07 -17.57 -0.41
N ALA A 157 19.29 -17.20 -0.81
CA ALA A 157 19.55 -15.86 -1.33
C ALA A 157 18.79 -15.62 -2.64
N PHE A 158 18.73 -16.62 -3.52
CA PHE A 158 17.96 -16.52 -4.76
C PHE A 158 16.46 -16.32 -4.49
N GLN A 159 15.87 -17.10 -3.58
CA GLN A 159 14.46 -16.94 -3.20
C GLN A 159 14.18 -15.55 -2.64
N GLN A 160 15.07 -15.02 -1.79
CA GLN A 160 14.96 -13.65 -1.28
C GLN A 160 15.04 -12.61 -2.40
N GLU A 161 15.97 -12.79 -3.35
CA GLU A 161 16.12 -11.89 -4.49
C GLU A 161 14.87 -11.88 -5.39
N LEU A 162 14.34 -13.06 -5.71
CA LEU A 162 13.13 -13.22 -6.52
C LEU A 162 11.93 -12.58 -5.82
N ASN A 163 11.73 -12.83 -4.52
CA ASN A 163 10.65 -12.23 -3.75
C ASN A 163 10.76 -10.70 -3.72
N LEU A 164 11.96 -10.15 -3.48
CA LEU A 164 12.19 -8.70 -3.50
C LEU A 164 11.87 -8.08 -4.87
N LYS A 165 12.18 -8.77 -5.98
CA LYS A 165 11.83 -8.30 -7.32
C LYS A 165 10.31 -8.33 -7.54
N ILE A 166 9.62 -9.39 -7.11
CA ILE A 166 8.15 -9.51 -7.18
C ILE A 166 7.50 -8.38 -6.38
N ASP A 167 7.96 -8.14 -5.15
CA ASP A 167 7.40 -7.14 -4.24
C ASP A 167 7.60 -5.71 -4.77
N ARG A 168 8.77 -5.43 -5.36
CA ARG A 168 9.09 -4.11 -5.91
C ARG A 168 8.40 -3.82 -7.23
N ALA A 169 7.91 -4.84 -7.95
CA ALA A 169 7.18 -4.64 -9.19
C ALA A 169 5.88 -3.88 -8.92
N ARG A 170 5.66 -2.76 -9.60
CA ARG A 170 4.52 -1.85 -9.39
C ARG A 170 3.41 -2.00 -10.43
N ASN A 171 3.71 -2.68 -11.54
CA ASN A 171 2.80 -2.86 -12.66
C ASN A 171 3.02 -4.22 -13.33
N VAL A 172 2.14 -4.57 -14.27
CA VAL A 172 2.16 -5.86 -14.97
C VAL A 172 3.43 -6.01 -15.79
N GLU A 173 3.94 -4.94 -16.41
CA GLU A 173 5.14 -5.00 -17.25
C GLU A 173 6.37 -5.38 -16.44
N GLN A 174 6.51 -4.85 -15.22
CA GLN A 174 7.60 -5.21 -14.32
C GLN A 174 7.46 -6.66 -13.83
N LEU A 175 6.25 -7.12 -13.50
CA LEU A 175 6.02 -8.52 -13.09
C LEU A 175 6.36 -9.49 -14.23
N VAL A 176 5.99 -9.14 -15.46
CA VAL A 176 6.35 -9.90 -16.66
C VAL A 176 7.87 -9.91 -16.86
N ALA A 177 8.56 -8.78 -16.63
CA ALA A 177 10.03 -8.76 -16.67
C ALA A 177 10.68 -9.64 -15.58
N VAL A 178 10.12 -9.67 -14.37
CA VAL A 178 10.56 -10.59 -13.30
C VAL A 178 10.33 -12.05 -13.71
N TRP A 179 9.17 -12.36 -14.31
CA TRP A 179 8.91 -13.69 -14.86
C TRP A 179 9.90 -14.08 -15.94
N HIS A 180 10.16 -13.20 -16.91
CA HIS A 180 11.13 -13.45 -17.98
C HIS A 180 12.56 -13.67 -17.44
N TRP A 181 12.93 -13.00 -16.36
CA TRP A 181 14.20 -13.24 -15.69
C TRP A 181 14.20 -14.59 -14.95
N ALA A 182 13.15 -14.89 -14.18
CA ALA A 182 13.04 -16.10 -13.36
C ALA A 182 12.94 -17.39 -14.19
N ARG A 183 12.19 -17.39 -15.30
CA ARG A 183 11.97 -18.60 -16.11
C ARG A 183 13.22 -19.16 -16.80
N GLN A 184 14.34 -18.45 -16.73
CA GLN A 184 15.62 -18.85 -17.31
C GLN A 184 16.41 -19.79 -16.41
N PHE A 185 15.96 -20.02 -15.17
CA PHE A 185 16.57 -20.93 -14.21
C PHE A 185 15.82 -22.26 -14.17
N GLU A 186 16.54 -23.37 -14.01
CA GLU A 186 15.96 -24.73 -14.06
C GLU A 186 15.06 -25.05 -12.85
N SER A 187 15.44 -24.57 -11.66
CA SER A 187 14.71 -24.79 -10.42
C SER A 187 14.30 -23.46 -9.80
N LEU A 188 13.00 -23.31 -9.53
CA LEU A 188 12.42 -22.10 -8.96
C LEU A 188 11.67 -22.42 -7.67
N PRO A 189 11.77 -21.58 -6.63
CA PRO A 189 11.04 -21.79 -5.39
C PRO A 189 9.52 -21.73 -5.61
N ILE A 190 8.81 -22.81 -5.25
CA ILE A 190 7.35 -22.95 -5.44
C ILE A 190 6.59 -21.77 -4.82
N SER A 191 6.95 -21.37 -3.60
CA SER A 191 6.31 -20.23 -2.91
C SER A 191 6.50 -18.90 -3.64
N SER A 192 7.65 -18.67 -4.27
CA SER A 192 7.89 -17.49 -5.11
C SER A 192 7.08 -17.54 -6.40
N LEU A 193 6.93 -18.72 -7.02
CA LEU A 193 6.08 -18.90 -8.20
C LEU A 193 4.60 -18.70 -7.90
N LEU A 194 4.11 -19.20 -6.76
CA LEU A 194 2.76 -18.92 -6.26
C LEU A 194 2.54 -17.42 -6.04
N SER A 195 3.51 -16.74 -5.42
CA SER A 195 3.44 -15.29 -5.17
C SER A 195 3.46 -14.48 -6.48
N LEU A 196 4.34 -14.84 -7.42
CA LEU A 196 4.41 -14.22 -8.75
C LEU A 196 3.11 -14.46 -9.54
N GLY A 197 2.59 -15.69 -9.53
CA GLY A 197 1.34 -16.05 -10.18
C GLY A 197 0.16 -15.25 -9.64
N TYR A 198 0.06 -15.11 -8.31
CA TYR A 198 -0.94 -14.27 -7.65
C TYR A 198 -0.84 -12.80 -8.11
N ARG A 199 0.36 -12.20 -8.05
CA ARG A 199 0.60 -10.81 -8.45
C ARG A 199 0.27 -10.55 -9.93
N LEU A 200 0.61 -11.49 -10.82
CA LEU A 200 0.27 -11.41 -12.24
C LEU A 200 -1.25 -11.49 -12.45
N ALA A 201 -1.93 -12.38 -11.74
CA ALA A 201 -3.39 -12.53 -11.81
C ALA A 201 -4.14 -11.30 -11.26
N GLU A 202 -3.66 -10.66 -10.19
CA GLU A 202 -4.20 -9.39 -9.68
C GLU A 202 -4.08 -8.26 -10.72
N ALA A 203 -3.00 -8.26 -11.49
CA ALA A 203 -2.79 -7.33 -12.59
C ALA A 203 -3.58 -7.69 -13.87
N GLY A 204 -4.34 -8.81 -13.85
CA GLY A 204 -5.16 -9.28 -14.96
C GLY A 204 -4.44 -10.16 -15.98
N ASP A 205 -3.14 -10.44 -15.80
CA ASP A 205 -2.35 -11.30 -16.70
C ASP A 205 -2.40 -12.76 -16.24
N TYR A 206 -3.56 -13.38 -16.44
CA TYR A 206 -3.78 -14.78 -16.10
C TYR A 206 -2.93 -15.74 -16.96
N ALA A 207 -2.48 -15.32 -18.14
CA ALA A 207 -1.68 -16.16 -19.03
C ALA A 207 -0.28 -16.38 -18.45
N ASN A 208 0.42 -15.30 -18.09
CA ASN A 208 1.72 -15.43 -17.44
C ASN A 208 1.61 -16.01 -16.03
N ALA A 209 0.50 -15.80 -15.31
CA ALA A 209 0.26 -16.46 -14.03
C ALA A 209 0.23 -17.99 -14.17
N VAL A 210 -0.47 -18.52 -15.19
CA VAL A 210 -0.47 -19.96 -15.49
C VAL A 210 0.93 -20.44 -15.89
N HIS A 211 1.67 -19.70 -16.72
CA HIS A 211 3.04 -20.09 -17.10
C HIS A 211 3.99 -20.15 -15.90
N ALA A 212 3.87 -19.23 -14.95
CA ALA A 212 4.66 -19.24 -13.73
C ALA A 212 4.37 -20.49 -12.88
N LEU A 213 3.09 -20.89 -12.76
CA LEU A 213 2.72 -22.11 -12.05
C LEU A 213 3.08 -23.38 -12.81
N ASP A 214 3.01 -23.37 -14.15
CA ASP A 214 3.42 -24.49 -14.98
C ASP A 214 4.91 -24.82 -14.78
N ALA A 215 5.75 -23.80 -14.59
CA ALA A 215 7.18 -23.98 -14.28
C ALA A 215 7.43 -24.59 -12.89
N ALA A 216 6.44 -24.62 -12.00
CA ALA A 216 6.57 -25.31 -10.72
C ALA A 216 6.43 -26.84 -10.87
N PHE A 217 5.79 -27.35 -11.93
CA PHE A 217 5.44 -28.78 -12.02
C PHE A 217 6.59 -29.79 -11.96
N PRO A 218 7.81 -29.51 -12.44
CA PRO A 218 8.93 -30.44 -12.25
C PRO A 218 9.17 -30.81 -10.78
N THR A 219 8.87 -29.90 -9.84
CA THR A 219 9.10 -30.09 -8.40
C THR A 219 7.81 -30.07 -7.56
N ALA A 220 6.70 -29.56 -8.09
CA ALA A 220 5.45 -29.32 -7.38
C ALA A 220 4.26 -30.16 -7.90
N ALA A 221 4.49 -31.24 -8.64
CA ALA A 221 3.42 -32.05 -9.23
C ALA A 221 2.40 -32.60 -8.20
N GLN A 222 2.79 -32.74 -6.93
CA GLN A 222 1.94 -33.20 -5.82
C GLN A 222 1.51 -32.06 -4.88
N ASP A 223 1.78 -30.81 -5.22
CA ASP A 223 1.36 -29.66 -4.43
C ASP A 223 -0.07 -29.25 -4.82
N TYR A 224 -1.02 -29.44 -3.91
CA TYR A 224 -2.43 -29.16 -4.19
C TYR A 224 -2.69 -27.67 -4.45
N GLU A 225 -1.92 -26.77 -3.82
CA GLU A 225 -2.10 -25.32 -3.92
C GLU A 225 -1.74 -24.81 -5.32
N VAL A 226 -0.66 -25.35 -5.91
CA VAL A 226 -0.28 -25.06 -7.30
C VAL A 226 -1.38 -25.45 -8.28
N HIS A 227 -1.95 -26.65 -8.12
CA HIS A 227 -3.07 -27.12 -8.95
C HIS A 227 -4.33 -26.25 -8.75
N ARG A 228 -4.63 -25.86 -7.50
CA ARG A 228 -5.77 -25.02 -7.15
C ARG A 228 -5.71 -23.64 -7.79
N GLN A 229 -4.60 -22.92 -7.60
CA GLN A 229 -4.39 -21.59 -8.18
C GLN A 229 -4.35 -21.62 -9.71
N ARG A 230 -3.66 -22.62 -10.28
CA ARG A 230 -3.63 -22.82 -11.74
C ARG A 230 -5.02 -23.04 -12.30
N GLY A 231 -5.83 -23.89 -11.67
CA GLY A 231 -7.21 -24.14 -12.05
C GLY A 231 -8.08 -22.87 -11.99
N PHE A 232 -7.90 -22.05 -10.95
CA PHE A 232 -8.58 -20.76 -10.84
C PHE A 232 -8.20 -19.80 -11.99
N TYR A 233 -6.92 -19.67 -12.35
CA TYR A 233 -6.47 -18.80 -13.44
C TYR A 233 -6.88 -19.33 -14.82
N LEU A 234 -6.82 -20.64 -15.06
CA LEU A 234 -7.32 -21.27 -16.30
C LEU A 234 -8.81 -21.00 -16.51
N ARG A 235 -9.61 -21.04 -15.44
CA ARG A 235 -11.03 -20.70 -15.49
C ARG A 235 -11.24 -19.24 -15.92
N LYS A 236 -10.40 -18.31 -15.45
CA LYS A 236 -10.43 -16.90 -15.85
C LYS A 236 -10.05 -16.69 -17.32
N LEU A 237 -9.18 -17.53 -17.87
CA LEU A 237 -8.85 -17.57 -19.29
C LEU A 237 -9.92 -18.26 -20.17
N GLY A 238 -10.96 -18.85 -19.57
CA GLY A 238 -11.98 -19.61 -20.30
C GLY A 238 -11.53 -21.01 -20.74
N ARG A 239 -10.36 -21.49 -20.29
CA ARG A 239 -9.85 -22.85 -20.54
C ARG A 239 -10.48 -23.82 -19.53
N LEU A 240 -11.78 -24.06 -19.67
CA LEU A 240 -12.61 -24.68 -18.64
C LEU A 240 -12.29 -26.15 -18.38
N GLU A 241 -11.93 -26.91 -19.41
CA GLU A 241 -11.57 -28.33 -19.30
C GLU A 241 -10.25 -28.51 -18.55
N GLU A 242 -9.27 -27.66 -18.84
CA GLU A 242 -7.98 -27.68 -18.14
C GLU A 242 -8.11 -27.18 -16.69
N ALA A 243 -9.00 -26.20 -16.47
CA ALA A 243 -9.33 -25.73 -15.13
C ALA A 243 -9.95 -26.85 -14.28
N GLU A 244 -10.91 -27.59 -14.83
CA GLU A 244 -11.53 -28.74 -14.18
C GLU A 244 -10.50 -29.83 -13.87
N ALA A 245 -9.63 -30.18 -14.82
CA ALA A 245 -8.59 -31.18 -14.60
C ALA A 245 -7.63 -30.77 -13.46
N ALA A 246 -7.19 -29.51 -13.43
CA ALA A 246 -6.32 -29.00 -12.37
C ALA A 246 -7.04 -28.98 -11.01
N LEU A 247 -8.29 -28.51 -10.94
CA LEU A 247 -9.06 -28.46 -9.69
C LEU A 247 -9.45 -29.85 -9.18
N THR A 248 -9.71 -30.80 -10.08
CA THR A 248 -9.94 -32.21 -9.73
C THR A 248 -8.68 -32.79 -9.12
N ARG A 249 -7.50 -32.52 -9.72
CA ARG A 249 -6.23 -32.96 -9.16
C ARG A 249 -5.95 -32.33 -7.80
N ALA A 250 -6.24 -31.04 -7.61
CA ALA A 250 -6.12 -30.38 -6.31
C ALA A 250 -7.03 -31.04 -5.25
N ASN A 251 -8.27 -31.39 -5.62
CA ASN A 251 -9.22 -32.06 -4.73
C ASN A 251 -8.82 -33.51 -4.41
N GLU A 252 -8.20 -34.24 -5.33
CA GLU A 252 -7.63 -35.57 -5.06
C GLU A 252 -6.47 -35.49 -4.05
N LEU A 253 -5.64 -34.45 -4.16
CA LEU A 253 -4.48 -34.23 -3.29
C LEU A 253 -4.89 -33.74 -1.91
N ASN A 254 -5.94 -32.89 -1.83
CA ASN A 254 -6.51 -32.41 -0.58
C ASN A 254 -8.05 -32.42 -0.62
N PRO A 255 -8.69 -33.55 -0.28
CA PRO A 255 -10.15 -33.68 -0.31
C PRO A 255 -10.88 -32.86 0.77
N SER A 256 -10.14 -32.31 1.74
CA SER A 256 -10.69 -31.54 2.86
C SER A 256 -10.72 -30.02 2.61
N ASP A 257 -10.30 -29.56 1.43
CA ASP A 257 -10.32 -28.14 1.10
C ASP A 257 -11.68 -27.70 0.49
N PRO A 258 -12.53 -26.98 1.25
CA PRO A 258 -13.82 -26.50 0.75
C PRO A 258 -13.66 -25.46 -0.38
N GLU A 259 -12.53 -24.75 -0.44
CA GLU A 259 -12.31 -23.71 -1.45
C GLU A 259 -12.07 -24.33 -2.84
N THR A 260 -11.25 -25.39 -2.92
CA THR A 260 -11.07 -26.17 -4.15
C THR A 260 -12.40 -26.71 -4.69
N LEU A 261 -13.26 -27.24 -3.82
CA LEU A 261 -14.61 -27.71 -4.22
C LEU A 261 -15.48 -26.58 -4.75
N GLY A 262 -15.45 -25.40 -4.12
CA GLY A 262 -16.15 -24.21 -4.59
C GLY A 262 -15.64 -23.69 -5.93
N MET A 263 -14.33 -23.79 -6.19
CA MET A 263 -13.74 -23.44 -7.48
C MET A 263 -14.11 -24.46 -8.56
N LEU A 264 -14.10 -25.75 -8.24
CA LEU A 264 -14.50 -26.83 -9.15
C LEU A 264 -15.98 -26.72 -9.53
N GLY A 265 -16.86 -26.48 -8.55
CA GLY A 265 -18.27 -26.16 -8.80
C GLY A 265 -18.42 -24.94 -9.71
N GLY A 266 -17.60 -23.90 -9.51
CA GLY A 266 -17.58 -22.72 -10.37
C GLY A 266 -17.09 -22.96 -11.80
N ALA A 267 -16.21 -23.93 -12.02
CA ALA A 267 -15.77 -24.35 -13.35
C ALA A 267 -16.87 -25.15 -14.07
N LEU A 268 -17.45 -26.15 -13.39
CA LEU A 268 -18.57 -26.98 -13.89
C LEU A 268 -19.81 -26.13 -14.21
N LYS A 269 -20.10 -25.14 -13.36
CA LYS A 269 -21.16 -24.13 -13.58
C LYS A 269 -21.00 -23.44 -14.94
N ARG A 270 -19.79 -23.00 -15.29
CA ARG A 270 -19.51 -22.31 -16.56
C ARG A 270 -19.56 -23.24 -17.77
N GLN A 271 -19.31 -24.53 -17.56
CA GLN A 271 -19.55 -25.57 -18.57
C GLN A 271 -21.03 -25.99 -18.68
N ARG A 272 -21.95 -25.38 -17.91
CA ARG A 272 -23.38 -25.72 -17.84
C ARG A 272 -23.68 -27.13 -17.29
N ARG A 273 -22.72 -27.74 -16.58
CA ARG A 273 -22.89 -29.04 -15.89
C ARG A 273 -23.43 -28.82 -14.48
N TYR A 274 -24.68 -28.35 -14.40
CA TYR A 274 -25.26 -27.81 -13.16
C TYR A 274 -25.46 -28.86 -12.06
N THR A 275 -25.87 -30.08 -12.38
CA THR A 275 -26.03 -31.16 -11.40
C THR A 275 -24.69 -31.49 -10.73
N GLU A 276 -23.63 -31.64 -11.51
CA GLU A 276 -22.29 -31.92 -10.99
C GLU A 276 -21.74 -30.72 -10.20
N ALA A 277 -22.00 -29.49 -10.65
CA ALA A 277 -21.64 -28.28 -9.92
C ALA A 277 -22.33 -28.23 -8.54
N LEU A 278 -23.62 -28.57 -8.48
CA LEU A 278 -24.39 -28.65 -7.23
C LEU A 278 -23.74 -29.65 -6.26
N GLU A 279 -23.42 -30.87 -6.71
CA GLU A 279 -22.76 -31.87 -5.87
C GLU A 279 -21.45 -31.36 -5.26
N ARG A 280 -20.66 -30.60 -6.03
CA ARG A 280 -19.41 -30.01 -5.52
C ARG A 280 -19.67 -28.90 -4.50
N TYR A 281 -20.63 -28.02 -4.76
CA TYR A 281 -21.00 -26.96 -3.80
C TYR A 281 -21.56 -27.54 -2.50
N GLU A 282 -22.39 -28.58 -2.57
CA GLU A 282 -22.89 -29.29 -1.39
C GLU A 282 -21.77 -29.96 -0.59
N ALA A 283 -20.83 -30.60 -1.28
CA ALA A 283 -19.65 -31.18 -0.62
C ALA A 283 -18.82 -30.11 0.09
N GLY A 284 -18.58 -28.97 -0.57
CA GLY A 284 -17.87 -27.84 0.03
C GLY A 284 -18.62 -27.25 1.22
N ALA A 285 -19.93 -27.03 1.12
CA ALA A 285 -20.76 -26.48 2.18
C ALA A 285 -20.83 -27.40 3.41
N ARG A 286 -20.78 -28.73 3.22
CA ARG A 286 -20.64 -29.69 4.33
C ARG A 286 -19.31 -29.55 5.06
N LEU A 287 -18.22 -29.29 4.34
CA LEU A 287 -16.88 -29.09 4.94
C LEU A 287 -16.74 -27.72 5.59
N SER A 288 -17.41 -26.69 5.08
CA SER A 288 -17.42 -25.33 5.64
C SER A 288 -18.84 -24.75 5.75
N PRO A 289 -19.60 -25.13 6.79
CA PRO A 289 -20.98 -24.67 6.99
C PRO A 289 -21.11 -23.16 7.27
N THR A 290 -20.00 -22.49 7.57
CA THR A 290 -19.93 -21.04 7.80
C THR A 290 -19.64 -20.24 6.54
N SER A 291 -19.23 -20.88 5.44
CA SER A 291 -18.91 -20.19 4.18
C SER A 291 -20.18 -19.69 3.48
N LEU A 292 -20.38 -18.36 3.49
CA LEU A 292 -21.50 -17.72 2.79
C LEU A 292 -21.41 -17.92 1.27
N TYR A 293 -20.19 -17.93 0.70
CA TYR A 293 -19.97 -18.19 -0.72
C TYR A 293 -20.47 -19.57 -1.14
N LEU A 294 -20.14 -20.62 -0.38
CA LEU A 294 -20.58 -21.98 -0.69
C LEU A 294 -22.08 -22.15 -0.46
N ALA A 295 -22.61 -21.56 0.62
CA ALA A 295 -24.03 -21.62 0.93
C ALA A 295 -24.91 -20.95 -0.14
N VAL A 296 -24.55 -19.73 -0.57
CA VAL A 296 -25.32 -19.01 -1.60
C VAL A 296 -25.19 -19.69 -2.96
N ALA A 297 -24.00 -20.20 -3.31
CA ALA A 297 -23.79 -20.94 -4.55
C ALA A 297 -24.57 -22.27 -4.57
N GLN A 298 -24.61 -23.00 -3.44
CA GLN A 298 -25.42 -24.21 -3.30
C GLN A 298 -26.91 -23.89 -3.46
N ALA A 299 -27.42 -22.87 -2.77
CA ALA A 299 -28.84 -22.50 -2.83
C ALA A 299 -29.27 -22.12 -4.26
N GLY A 300 -28.50 -21.27 -4.93
CA GLY A 300 -28.78 -20.86 -6.30
C GLY A 300 -28.61 -22.00 -7.30
N MET A 301 -27.57 -22.83 -7.15
CA MET A 301 -27.36 -23.98 -8.04
C MET A 301 -28.42 -25.07 -7.87
N SER A 302 -28.96 -25.23 -6.65
CA SER A 302 -30.08 -26.13 -6.38
C SER A 302 -31.29 -25.78 -7.24
N ILE A 303 -31.67 -24.49 -7.29
CA ILE A 303 -32.76 -24.01 -8.16
C ILE A 303 -32.42 -24.20 -9.65
N ILE A 304 -31.21 -23.85 -10.07
CA ILE A 304 -30.80 -23.93 -11.48
C ILE A 304 -30.75 -25.38 -11.98
N ALA A 305 -30.33 -26.32 -11.13
CA ALA A 305 -30.24 -27.74 -11.48
C ALA A 305 -31.62 -28.42 -11.48
N THR A 306 -32.58 -27.94 -10.70
CA THR A 306 -33.95 -28.46 -10.62
C THR A 306 -35.01 -27.36 -10.82
N PRO A 307 -35.11 -26.74 -12.02
CA PRO A 307 -35.98 -25.57 -12.24
C PRO A 307 -37.48 -25.88 -12.08
N HIS A 308 -37.88 -27.15 -12.19
CA HIS A 308 -39.27 -27.60 -11.98
C HIS A 308 -39.61 -27.93 -10.52
N ASP A 309 -38.61 -27.95 -9.63
CA ASP A 309 -38.77 -28.17 -8.19
C ASP A 309 -37.79 -27.28 -7.39
N PRO A 310 -38.07 -25.96 -7.30
CA PRO A 310 -37.14 -25.00 -6.69
C PRO A 310 -37.21 -24.98 -5.16
N GLU A 311 -38.14 -25.72 -4.52
CA GLU A 311 -38.42 -25.56 -3.09
C GLU A 311 -37.22 -25.91 -2.19
N HIS A 312 -36.38 -26.86 -2.60
CA HIS A 312 -35.16 -27.17 -1.86
C HIS A 312 -34.19 -25.97 -1.84
N GLY A 313 -33.90 -25.38 -2.99
CA GLY A 313 -33.05 -24.19 -3.09
C GLY A 313 -33.65 -22.95 -2.39
N LEU A 314 -34.97 -22.76 -2.47
CA LEU A 314 -35.66 -21.70 -1.73
C LEU A 314 -35.56 -21.89 -0.22
N THR A 315 -35.62 -23.13 0.26
CA THR A 315 -35.42 -23.43 1.69
C THR A 315 -34.01 -23.06 2.13
N LEU A 316 -32.99 -23.40 1.33
CA LEU A 316 -31.60 -23.00 1.60
C LEU A 316 -31.43 -21.47 1.64
N TYR A 317 -32.08 -20.72 0.73
CA TYR A 317 -32.06 -19.25 0.78
C TYR A 317 -32.75 -18.70 2.04
N ARG A 318 -33.87 -19.30 2.51
CA ARG A 318 -34.54 -18.89 3.75
C ARG A 318 -33.65 -19.11 4.97
N GLU A 319 -33.00 -20.27 5.05
CA GLU A 319 -32.07 -20.61 6.14
C GLU A 319 -30.84 -19.68 6.14
N LEU A 320 -30.28 -19.41 4.96
CA LEU A 320 -29.14 -18.51 4.78
C LEU A 320 -29.49 -17.08 5.21
N LEU A 321 -30.65 -16.57 4.77
CA LEU A 321 -31.12 -15.24 5.16
C LEU A 321 -31.37 -15.15 6.67
N ALA A 322 -32.05 -16.13 7.26
CA ALA A 322 -32.30 -16.17 8.70
C ALA A 322 -30.99 -16.21 9.51
N LYS A 323 -30.00 -16.97 9.04
CA LYS A 323 -28.66 -17.02 9.65
C LYS A 323 -28.00 -15.64 9.60
N ILE A 324 -28.03 -14.96 8.46
CA ILE A 324 -27.44 -13.62 8.30
C ILE A 324 -28.15 -12.60 9.20
N GLU A 325 -29.49 -12.61 9.23
CA GLU A 325 -30.30 -11.70 10.05
C GLU A 325 -30.13 -11.94 11.56
N SER A 326 -29.77 -13.16 11.98
CA SER A 326 -29.62 -13.52 13.40
C SER A 326 -28.27 -13.14 14.03
N ASP A 327 -27.24 -12.87 13.21
CA ASP A 327 -25.89 -12.57 13.67
C ASP A 327 -25.53 -11.11 13.34
N PRO A 328 -25.47 -10.22 14.37
CA PRO A 328 -25.14 -8.81 14.18
C PRO A 328 -23.78 -8.57 13.51
N GLY A 329 -22.87 -9.55 13.53
CA GLY A 329 -21.58 -9.47 12.85
C GLY A 329 -21.70 -9.35 11.33
N TYR A 330 -22.77 -9.88 10.72
CA TYR A 330 -22.97 -9.81 9.27
C TYR A 330 -23.60 -8.49 8.80
N GLU A 331 -24.20 -7.71 9.69
CA GLU A 331 -24.79 -6.40 9.33
C GLU A 331 -23.73 -5.45 8.78
N VAL A 332 -22.49 -5.54 9.29
CA VAL A 332 -21.34 -4.72 8.88
C VAL A 332 -20.48 -5.38 7.80
N ASP A 333 -20.82 -6.57 7.34
CA ASP A 333 -20.08 -7.30 6.31
C ASP A 333 -20.68 -7.04 4.92
N SER A 334 -19.87 -6.52 3.99
CA SER A 334 -20.34 -6.15 2.66
C SER A 334 -20.79 -7.35 1.83
N TRP A 335 -20.10 -8.49 1.95
CA TRP A 335 -20.42 -9.71 1.21
C TRP A 335 -21.66 -10.38 1.78
N ALA A 336 -21.79 -10.46 3.11
CA ALA A 336 -23.00 -10.99 3.75
C ALA A 336 -24.25 -10.19 3.39
N ASN A 337 -24.13 -8.86 3.27
CA ASN A 337 -25.21 -8.03 2.77
C ASN A 337 -25.55 -8.29 1.29
N LEU A 338 -24.57 -8.56 0.42
CA LEU A 338 -24.87 -8.96 -0.96
C LEU A 338 -25.53 -10.35 -1.04
N VAL A 339 -25.11 -11.29 -0.19
CA VAL A 339 -25.74 -12.61 -0.08
C VAL A 339 -27.17 -12.49 0.44
N ALA A 340 -27.42 -11.65 1.46
CA ALA A 340 -28.76 -11.37 1.95
C ALA A 340 -29.62 -10.64 0.91
N ALA A 341 -29.01 -9.79 0.09
CA ALA A 341 -29.68 -9.12 -1.02
C ALA A 341 -30.14 -10.13 -2.07
N GLU A 342 -29.25 -11.04 -2.50
CA GLU A 342 -29.56 -12.13 -3.42
C GLU A 342 -30.66 -13.02 -2.84
N ALA A 343 -30.50 -13.50 -1.61
CA ALA A 343 -31.50 -14.34 -0.95
C ALA A 343 -32.86 -13.66 -0.84
N SER A 344 -32.90 -12.40 -0.41
CA SER A 344 -34.14 -11.61 -0.34
C SER A 344 -34.78 -11.43 -1.71
N PHE A 345 -33.96 -11.21 -2.75
CA PHE A 345 -34.45 -11.03 -4.12
C PHE A 345 -35.10 -12.32 -4.64
N VAL A 346 -34.42 -13.46 -4.49
CA VAL A 346 -34.91 -14.77 -4.91
C VAL A 346 -36.17 -15.17 -4.14
N LEU A 347 -36.28 -14.77 -2.87
CA LEU A 347 -37.46 -15.00 -2.02
C LEU A 347 -38.61 -14.00 -2.29
N GLY A 348 -38.49 -13.11 -3.28
CA GLY A 348 -39.52 -12.14 -3.64
C GLY A 348 -39.67 -10.95 -2.67
N ARG A 349 -38.70 -10.73 -1.78
CA ARG A 349 -38.68 -9.62 -0.82
C ARG A 349 -37.90 -8.43 -1.40
N LEU A 350 -38.47 -7.79 -2.42
CA LEU A 350 -37.78 -6.75 -3.21
C LEU A 350 -37.24 -5.58 -2.37
N ASP A 351 -38.02 -5.05 -1.43
CA ASP A 351 -37.57 -3.93 -0.59
C ASP A 351 -36.35 -4.30 0.26
N ASN A 352 -36.36 -5.49 0.86
CA ASN A 352 -35.23 -6.02 1.64
C ASN A 352 -34.03 -6.28 0.73
N ALA A 353 -34.25 -6.83 -0.47
CA ALA A 353 -33.19 -7.08 -1.44
C ALA A 353 -32.43 -5.80 -1.78
N TYR A 354 -33.15 -4.72 -2.12
CA TYR A 354 -32.51 -3.42 -2.38
C TYR A 354 -31.91 -2.80 -1.11
N ALA A 355 -32.48 -3.01 0.08
CA ALA A 355 -31.92 -2.51 1.33
C ALA A 355 -30.56 -3.15 1.62
N HIS A 356 -30.48 -4.48 1.57
CA HIS A 356 -29.24 -5.23 1.73
C HIS A 356 -28.25 -4.93 0.60
N ALA A 357 -28.70 -4.80 -0.64
CA ALA A 357 -27.82 -4.46 -1.76
C ALA A 357 -27.18 -3.06 -1.58
N ARG A 358 -27.97 -2.09 -1.12
CA ARG A 358 -27.48 -0.75 -0.75
C ARG A 358 -26.51 -0.80 0.43
N ALA A 359 -26.79 -1.62 1.44
CA ALA A 359 -25.89 -1.81 2.57
C ALA A 359 -24.55 -2.43 2.11
N GLY A 360 -24.60 -3.48 1.30
CA GLY A 360 -23.41 -4.12 0.73
C GLY A 360 -22.55 -3.15 -0.09
N VAL A 361 -23.16 -2.36 -0.98
CA VAL A 361 -22.44 -1.32 -1.74
C VAL A 361 -21.88 -0.24 -0.81
N ARG A 362 -22.65 0.22 0.19
CA ARG A 362 -22.19 1.22 1.17
C ARG A 362 -21.00 0.73 2.00
N LEU A 363 -20.97 -0.56 2.30
CA LEU A 363 -19.89 -1.23 3.04
C LEU A 363 -18.67 -1.57 2.17
N GLY A 364 -18.70 -1.23 0.87
CA GLY A 364 -17.55 -1.35 -0.02
C GLY A 364 -17.46 -2.67 -0.79
N ALA A 365 -18.60 -3.34 -1.05
CA ALA A 365 -18.61 -4.52 -1.91
C ALA A 365 -17.91 -4.23 -3.26
N GLY A 366 -16.93 -5.07 -3.60
CA GLY A 366 -16.09 -4.87 -4.77
C GLY A 366 -16.83 -5.18 -6.08
N ARG A 367 -16.23 -4.79 -7.21
CA ARG A 367 -16.76 -5.10 -8.54
C ARG A 367 -17.00 -6.60 -8.73
N LEU A 368 -16.07 -7.44 -8.26
CA LEU A 368 -16.17 -8.90 -8.39
C LEU A 368 -17.33 -9.47 -7.58
N ASP A 369 -17.62 -8.91 -6.40
CA ASP A 369 -18.71 -9.36 -5.54
C ASP A 369 -20.07 -9.02 -6.16
N LEU A 370 -20.19 -7.80 -6.70
CA LEU A 370 -21.37 -7.34 -7.44
C LEU A 370 -21.58 -8.13 -8.74
N GLU A 371 -20.49 -8.42 -9.47
CA GLU A 371 -20.52 -9.28 -10.65
C GLU A 371 -20.97 -10.70 -10.30
N SER A 372 -20.53 -11.25 -9.16
CA SER A 372 -20.91 -12.58 -8.69
C SER A 372 -22.43 -12.66 -8.40
N ALA A 373 -22.96 -11.73 -7.59
CA ALA A 373 -24.39 -11.67 -7.29
C ALA A 373 -25.23 -11.43 -8.57
N THR A 374 -24.74 -10.58 -9.46
CA THR A 374 -25.39 -10.32 -10.76
C THR A 374 -25.41 -11.55 -11.66
N GLU A 375 -24.29 -12.28 -11.76
CA GLU A 375 -24.17 -13.52 -12.55
C GLU A 375 -25.17 -14.55 -12.04
N GLN A 376 -25.29 -14.71 -10.71
CA GLN A 376 -26.20 -15.68 -10.12
C GLN A 376 -27.68 -15.35 -10.38
N ILE A 377 -28.10 -14.10 -10.22
CA ILE A 377 -29.48 -13.66 -10.53
C ILE A 377 -29.80 -13.86 -12.03
N ARG A 378 -28.88 -13.53 -12.94
CA ARG A 378 -29.06 -13.78 -14.38
C ARG A 378 -29.22 -15.28 -14.68
N MET A 379 -28.39 -16.12 -14.07
CA MET A 379 -28.47 -17.56 -14.28
C MET A 379 -29.79 -18.17 -13.79
N LEU A 380 -30.35 -17.66 -12.69
CA LEU A 380 -31.67 -18.07 -12.21
C LEU A 380 -32.79 -17.68 -13.18
N ASP A 381 -32.76 -16.43 -13.69
CA ASP A 381 -33.72 -15.94 -14.69
C ASP A 381 -33.62 -16.73 -16.01
N ASP A 382 -32.40 -16.98 -16.50
CA ASP A 382 -32.12 -17.78 -17.69
C ASP A 382 -32.55 -19.25 -17.54
N ALA A 383 -32.54 -19.79 -16.31
CA ALA A 383 -33.04 -21.12 -15.98
C ALA A 383 -34.59 -21.20 -15.93
N GLY A 384 -35.28 -20.08 -16.14
CA GLY A 384 -36.74 -19.98 -16.12
C GLY A 384 -37.35 -19.86 -14.73
N PHE A 385 -36.54 -19.56 -13.70
CA PHE A 385 -37.06 -19.28 -12.37
C PHE A 385 -37.70 -17.87 -12.33
N PRO A 386 -38.95 -17.72 -11.87
CA PRO A 386 -39.67 -16.45 -11.95
C PRO A 386 -39.09 -15.40 -11.00
N LEU A 387 -38.36 -14.43 -11.54
CA LEU A 387 -37.77 -13.30 -10.81
C LEU A 387 -38.33 -11.96 -11.31
N PRO A 388 -39.38 -11.42 -10.67
CA PRO A 388 -39.88 -10.09 -11.00
C PRO A 388 -38.77 -9.05 -10.90
N ASP A 389 -38.66 -8.17 -11.90
CA ASP A 389 -37.67 -7.09 -11.93
C ASP A 389 -36.19 -7.51 -11.94
N ALA A 390 -35.86 -8.76 -12.33
CA ALA A 390 -34.48 -9.25 -12.42
C ALA A 390 -33.57 -8.33 -13.21
N HIS A 391 -34.02 -7.87 -14.40
CA HIS A 391 -33.25 -6.95 -15.24
C HIS A 391 -32.93 -5.62 -14.53
N SER A 392 -33.90 -5.07 -13.79
CA SER A 392 -33.75 -3.81 -13.07
C SER A 392 -32.79 -3.95 -11.89
N PHE A 393 -32.92 -5.03 -11.12
CA PHE A 393 -32.04 -5.29 -9.97
C PHE A 393 -30.60 -5.58 -10.40
N VAL A 394 -30.42 -6.40 -11.44
CA VAL A 394 -29.12 -6.66 -12.09
C VAL A 394 -28.50 -5.37 -12.62
N ARG A 395 -29.28 -4.52 -13.30
CA ARG A 395 -28.80 -3.22 -13.78
C ARG A 395 -28.36 -2.35 -12.62
N TRP A 396 -29.13 -2.33 -11.53
CA TRP A 396 -28.80 -1.56 -10.33
C TRP A 396 -27.49 -2.03 -9.69
N LEU A 397 -27.31 -3.34 -9.52
CA LEU A 397 -26.06 -3.93 -9.01
C LEU A 397 -24.86 -3.64 -9.94
N SER A 398 -25.07 -3.73 -11.26
CA SER A 398 -24.01 -3.52 -12.26
C SER A 398 -23.59 -2.05 -12.43
N GLN A 399 -24.50 -1.10 -12.21
CA GLN A 399 -24.25 0.33 -12.39
C GLN A 399 -23.71 1.03 -11.14
N GLY A 400 -23.60 0.31 -10.01
CA GLY A 400 -22.91 0.77 -8.80
C GLY A 400 -23.40 2.13 -8.31
N ALA A 401 -24.62 2.22 -7.80
CA ALA A 401 -25.13 3.37 -7.02
C ALA A 401 -24.84 4.79 -7.57
N ALA A 402 -24.60 4.97 -8.88
CA ALA A 402 -24.21 6.25 -9.47
C ALA A 402 -25.40 7.21 -9.72
N GLY A 403 -26.62 6.87 -9.29
CA GLY A 403 -27.75 7.77 -9.45
C GLY A 403 -29.02 7.28 -8.76
N ALA A 404 -29.23 7.68 -7.50
CA ALA A 404 -30.52 8.05 -6.92
C ALA A 404 -30.45 8.25 -5.39
N ILE A 405 -30.48 9.51 -4.98
CA ILE A 405 -31.16 10.02 -3.78
C ILE A 405 -32.10 11.13 -4.33
N PRO A 406 -33.35 11.39 -3.87
CA PRO A 406 -33.99 11.04 -2.58
C PRO A 406 -35.47 10.54 -2.65
N ALA A 407 -36.00 10.02 -1.53
CA ALA A 407 -37.10 10.65 -0.76
C ALA A 407 -37.56 9.82 0.45
N ASN A 408 -37.50 10.46 1.63
CA ASN A 408 -38.27 10.24 2.85
C ASN A 408 -38.33 8.85 3.52
N ALA A 409 -37.56 8.69 4.60
CA ALA A 409 -38.03 8.04 5.81
C ALA A 409 -37.32 8.64 7.04
N GLY A 410 -38.11 9.22 7.95
CA GLY A 410 -37.87 9.33 9.40
C GLY A 410 -36.61 10.04 9.90
N GLN A 411 -36.81 11.12 10.67
CA GLN A 411 -35.84 11.76 11.57
C GLN A 411 -34.86 10.78 12.25
N ALA A 412 -33.69 10.57 11.65
CA ALA A 412 -32.48 10.19 12.35
C ALA A 412 -31.79 11.48 12.82
N ALA A 413 -31.33 11.51 14.07
CA ALA A 413 -30.68 12.68 14.65
C ALA A 413 -29.57 13.20 13.72
N ARG A 414 -29.68 14.45 13.29
CA ARG A 414 -28.70 15.12 12.44
C ARG A 414 -27.35 15.10 13.18
N PHE A 415 -26.32 14.50 12.59
CA PHE A 415 -24.98 14.44 13.16
C PHE A 415 -24.52 15.84 13.59
N ARG A 416 -24.13 15.98 14.86
CA ARG A 416 -23.58 17.24 15.38
C ARG A 416 -22.14 17.34 14.89
N LYS A 417 -21.87 18.35 14.05
CA LYS A 417 -20.52 18.62 13.53
C LYS A 417 -19.53 18.78 14.68
N ARG A 418 -18.32 18.27 14.48
CA ARG A 418 -17.22 18.33 15.46
C ARG A 418 -16.03 19.05 14.86
N ILE A 419 -15.30 19.79 15.69
CA ILE A 419 -14.12 20.54 15.26
C ILE A 419 -12.89 20.07 16.04
N ILE A 420 -11.80 19.91 15.32
CA ILE A 420 -10.47 19.64 15.88
C ILE A 420 -9.58 20.84 15.53
N PHE A 421 -9.07 21.50 16.55
CA PHE A 421 -8.04 22.52 16.43
C PHE A 421 -6.69 21.86 16.63
N HIS A 422 -5.95 21.67 15.54
CA HIS A 422 -4.65 21.02 15.54
C HIS A 422 -3.55 22.08 15.54
N LEU A 423 -2.77 22.09 16.63
CA LEU A 423 -1.61 22.91 16.90
C LEU A 423 -0.37 22.01 16.98
N SER A 424 0.80 22.56 16.65
CA SER A 424 2.07 21.85 16.81
C SER A 424 3.23 22.83 16.97
N ASP A 425 4.33 22.37 17.57
CA ASP A 425 5.61 23.08 17.59
C ASP A 425 5.42 24.52 18.10
N VAL A 426 4.94 24.65 19.34
CA VAL A 426 4.72 25.95 19.96
C VAL A 426 6.03 26.52 20.53
N HIS A 427 6.95 25.63 20.93
CA HIS A 427 8.31 25.92 21.42
C HIS A 427 8.38 26.98 22.54
N PHE A 428 7.56 26.85 23.58
CA PHE A 428 7.74 27.68 24.78
C PHE A 428 9.16 27.49 25.34
N GLY A 429 9.92 28.58 25.39
CA GLY A 429 11.32 28.52 25.82
C GLY A 429 12.24 29.45 25.05
N SER A 430 13.54 29.28 25.28
CA SER A 430 14.59 30.12 24.72
C SER A 430 15.91 29.37 24.61
N PHE A 431 16.80 29.82 23.73
CA PHE A 431 18.14 29.28 23.56
C PHE A 431 19.21 30.36 23.55
N LEU A 432 20.46 29.95 23.78
CA LEU A 432 21.60 30.85 23.71
C LEU A 432 22.26 30.76 22.33
N LYS A 433 22.43 31.89 21.66
CA LYS A 433 23.22 32.03 20.43
C LYS A 433 24.20 33.18 20.61
N GLU A 434 25.49 32.88 20.49
CA GLU A 434 26.58 33.87 20.69
C GLU A 434 26.49 34.61 22.04
N GLY A 435 26.07 33.91 23.10
CA GLY A 435 25.94 34.47 24.46
C GLY A 435 24.69 35.33 24.68
N LYS A 436 23.83 35.50 23.66
CA LYS A 436 22.54 36.19 23.79
C LYS A 436 21.40 35.18 23.90
N LYS A 437 20.46 35.46 24.81
CA LYS A 437 19.20 34.71 24.94
C LYS A 437 18.28 35.10 23.78
N ILE A 438 17.87 34.12 22.99
CA ILE A 438 16.91 34.24 21.88
C ILE A 438 15.69 33.40 22.25
N ASP A 439 14.51 34.01 22.19
CA ASP A 439 13.27 33.29 22.45
C ASP A 439 12.96 32.35 21.28
N ALA A 440 12.66 31.10 21.59
CA ALA A 440 12.23 30.10 20.62
C ALA A 440 10.74 30.28 20.27
N HIS A 441 9.97 30.75 21.24
CA HIS A 441 8.57 31.12 21.09
C HIS A 441 8.42 32.55 20.54
N ARG A 442 7.45 32.77 19.66
CA ARG A 442 7.18 34.08 19.03
C ARG A 442 6.35 35.03 19.91
N PHE A 443 5.46 34.48 20.74
CA PHE A 443 4.37 35.25 21.34
C PHE A 443 4.68 35.58 22.81
N HIS A 444 4.46 36.84 23.21
CA HIS A 444 4.79 37.32 24.54
C HIS A 444 3.75 38.28 25.09
N ASP A 445 3.76 38.39 26.41
CA ASP A 445 3.01 39.38 27.17
C ASP A 445 3.68 40.75 27.02
N SER A 446 3.09 41.62 26.20
CA SER A 446 3.47 43.03 26.14
C SER A 446 2.23 43.92 26.32
N GLU A 447 2.44 45.22 26.58
CA GLU A 447 1.35 46.19 26.75
C GLU A 447 0.39 46.26 25.55
N ASN A 448 0.83 45.81 24.37
CA ASN A 448 -0.01 45.56 23.19
C ASN A 448 -0.04 44.04 22.95
N THR A 449 -1.09 43.36 23.43
CA THR A 449 -1.22 41.90 23.49
C THR A 449 -0.82 41.18 22.18
N SER A 450 0.26 40.40 22.23
CA SER A 450 0.73 39.45 21.21
C SER A 450 0.85 38.04 21.82
N ARG A 451 -0.16 37.64 22.60
CA ARG A 451 -0.25 36.32 23.24
C ARG A 451 -0.88 35.32 22.27
N LEU A 452 -0.28 34.15 22.12
CA LEU A 452 -0.80 33.11 21.22
C LEU A 452 -2.21 32.63 21.62
N SER A 453 -2.47 32.50 22.93
CA SER A 453 -3.78 32.10 23.45
C SER A 453 -4.90 33.04 23.01
N LEU A 454 -4.69 34.36 23.09
CA LEU A 454 -5.68 35.37 22.69
C LEU A 454 -5.90 35.37 21.18
N GLU A 455 -4.83 35.29 20.39
CA GLU A 455 -4.95 35.21 18.93
C GLU A 455 -5.73 33.97 18.48
N LEU A 456 -5.39 32.79 19.02
CA LEU A 456 -6.06 31.54 18.68
C LEU A 456 -7.51 31.50 19.21
N GLN A 457 -7.78 32.10 20.38
CA GLN A 457 -9.12 32.19 20.93
C GLN A 457 -10.08 32.86 19.93
N GLU A 458 -9.71 34.03 19.38
CA GLU A 458 -10.54 34.73 18.41
C GLU A 458 -10.82 33.87 17.17
N GLU A 459 -9.79 33.21 16.66
CA GLU A 459 -9.87 32.34 15.49
C GLU A 459 -10.75 31.11 15.73
N PHE A 460 -10.63 30.49 16.90
CA PHE A 460 -11.37 29.27 17.24
C PHE A 460 -12.84 29.58 17.50
N VAL A 461 -13.15 30.70 18.14
CA VAL A 461 -14.54 31.18 18.31
C VAL A 461 -15.19 31.46 16.95
N LYS A 462 -14.50 32.16 16.05
CA LYS A 462 -14.99 32.41 14.68
C LYS A 462 -15.24 31.11 13.94
N ALA A 463 -14.33 30.14 14.03
CA ALA A 463 -14.48 28.83 13.40
C ALA A 463 -15.67 28.04 13.95
N MET A 464 -15.84 28.00 15.28
CA MET A 464 -16.98 27.35 15.93
C MET A 464 -18.31 27.99 15.53
N GLN A 465 -18.39 29.32 15.51
CA GLN A 465 -19.58 30.05 15.08
C GLN A 465 -19.93 29.75 13.61
N ARG A 466 -18.93 29.82 12.72
CA ARG A 466 -19.10 29.54 11.29
C ARG A 466 -19.63 28.14 11.02
N SER A 467 -19.22 27.17 11.84
CA SER A 467 -19.55 25.75 11.63
C SER A 467 -20.72 25.27 12.48
N GLY A 468 -21.25 26.13 13.36
CA GLY A 468 -22.33 25.81 14.28
C GLY A 468 -21.93 24.76 15.32
N CYS A 469 -20.64 24.67 15.65
CA CYS A 469 -20.11 23.69 16.61
C CYS A 469 -20.22 24.23 18.03
N GLU A 470 -20.87 23.48 18.90
CA GLU A 470 -20.90 23.75 20.35
C GLU A 470 -19.53 23.43 20.98
N PRO A 471 -19.13 24.12 22.07
CA PRO A 471 -17.87 23.83 22.78
C PRO A 471 -17.69 22.35 23.14
N ALA A 472 -18.75 21.66 23.54
CA ALA A 472 -18.74 20.24 23.90
C ALA A 472 -18.30 19.30 22.74
N ASN A 473 -18.32 19.78 21.50
CA ASN A 473 -17.96 19.06 20.28
C ASN A 473 -16.63 19.52 19.66
N ALA A 474 -15.90 20.41 20.34
CA ALA A 474 -14.57 20.87 19.95
C ALA A 474 -13.47 20.10 20.69
N THR A 475 -12.29 20.00 20.08
CA THR A 475 -11.11 19.33 20.65
C THR A 475 -9.86 20.08 20.23
N ILE A 476 -8.91 20.27 21.15
CA ILE A 476 -7.58 20.82 20.86
C ILE A 476 -6.60 19.65 20.80
N VAL A 477 -5.74 19.64 19.78
CA VAL A 477 -4.64 18.67 19.61
C VAL A 477 -3.33 19.44 19.57
N LEU A 478 -2.40 19.14 20.46
CA LEU A 478 -1.03 19.66 20.48
C LEU A 478 -0.07 18.50 20.14
N SER A 479 0.45 18.49 18.91
CA SER A 479 1.22 17.36 18.35
C SER A 479 2.73 17.45 18.55
N GLY A 480 3.18 17.77 19.76
CA GLY A 480 4.60 17.79 20.14
C GLY A 480 5.29 19.14 19.99
N ASP A 481 6.55 19.17 20.45
CA ASP A 481 7.41 20.34 20.58
C ASP A 481 6.69 21.52 21.24
N SER A 482 6.08 21.21 22.38
CA SER A 482 5.39 22.20 23.22
C SER A 482 6.39 23.14 23.87
N THR A 483 7.56 22.61 24.22
CA THR A 483 8.67 23.30 24.87
C THR A 483 9.90 23.36 23.96
N TYR A 484 10.98 24.04 24.38
CA TYR A 484 12.25 24.06 23.63
C TYR A 484 13.33 23.18 24.28
N THR A 485 13.36 23.08 25.61
CA THR A 485 14.35 22.30 26.38
C THR A 485 13.71 21.31 27.36
N ALA A 486 12.39 21.17 27.35
CA ALA A 486 11.62 20.36 28.28
C ALA A 486 11.81 20.72 29.76
N SER A 487 12.16 21.97 30.08
CA SER A 487 12.29 22.40 31.48
C SER A 487 10.92 22.51 32.17
N GLU A 488 10.87 22.33 33.48
CA GLU A 488 9.62 22.47 34.25
C GLU A 488 8.96 23.85 34.05
N ALA A 489 9.76 24.91 34.01
CA ALA A 489 9.27 26.27 33.78
C ALA A 489 8.64 26.45 32.39
N GLU A 490 9.22 25.84 31.35
CA GLU A 490 8.64 25.87 30.00
C GLU A 490 7.31 25.12 29.96
N PHE A 491 7.20 23.98 30.64
CA PHE A 491 5.94 23.24 30.74
C PHE A 491 4.87 23.96 31.57
N ASP A 492 5.25 24.75 32.58
CA ASP A 492 4.30 25.61 33.28
C ASP A 492 3.70 26.66 32.33
N LEU A 493 4.48 27.22 31.40
CA LEU A 493 3.96 28.10 30.35
C LEU A 493 2.99 27.37 29.41
N VAL A 494 3.32 26.14 29.00
CA VAL A 494 2.41 25.29 28.19
C VAL A 494 1.08 25.07 28.91
N ARG A 495 1.13 24.73 30.21
CA ARG A 495 -0.07 24.53 31.03
C ARG A 495 -0.92 25.78 31.10
N ASP A 496 -0.31 26.93 31.37
CA ASP A 496 -1.03 28.19 31.53
C ASP A 496 -1.68 28.62 30.19
N PHE A 497 -0.97 28.44 29.08
CA PHE A 497 -1.49 28.60 27.72
C PHE A 497 -2.73 27.73 27.44
N LEU A 498 -2.64 26.42 27.75
CA LEU A 498 -3.77 25.51 27.54
C LEU A 498 -4.96 25.80 28.45
N ASN A 499 -4.71 26.21 29.70
CA ASN A 499 -5.76 26.60 30.63
C ASN A 499 -6.50 27.87 30.17
N GLU A 500 -5.77 28.86 29.65
CA GLU A 500 -6.36 30.09 29.10
C GLU A 500 -7.23 29.79 27.87
N LEU A 501 -6.75 28.94 26.95
CA LEU A 501 -7.54 28.49 25.79
C LEU A 501 -8.78 27.68 26.22
N CYS A 502 -8.63 26.73 27.15
CA CYS A 502 -9.76 25.96 27.64
C CYS A 502 -10.82 26.85 28.29
N GLY A 503 -10.41 27.75 29.19
CA GLY A 503 -11.29 28.65 29.93
C GLY A 503 -12.04 29.62 29.01
N SER A 504 -11.36 30.15 27.98
CA SER A 504 -11.98 31.09 27.05
C SER A 504 -12.95 30.44 26.06
N LEU A 505 -12.69 29.18 25.68
CA LEU A 505 -13.53 28.42 24.74
C LEU A 505 -14.63 27.60 25.43
N GLY A 506 -14.60 27.50 26.76
CA GLY A 506 -15.50 26.64 27.54
C GLY A 506 -15.22 25.15 27.30
N LEU A 507 -13.95 24.78 27.15
CA LEU A 507 -13.50 23.40 27.00
C LEU A 507 -12.97 22.85 28.33
N GLU A 508 -13.17 21.56 28.51
CA GLU A 508 -12.61 20.82 29.65
C GLU A 508 -11.23 20.24 29.30
N PRO A 509 -10.32 20.01 30.28
CA PRO A 509 -9.00 19.41 30.02
C PRO A 509 -9.05 18.10 29.23
N ARG A 510 -10.11 17.28 29.39
CA ARG A 510 -10.33 16.04 28.62
C ARG A 510 -10.49 16.25 27.10
N GLN A 511 -10.83 17.46 26.69
CA GLN A 511 -10.97 17.86 25.29
C GLN A 511 -9.63 18.31 24.68
N VAL A 512 -8.53 18.21 25.44
CA VAL A 512 -7.18 18.52 24.96
C VAL A 512 -6.39 17.22 24.84
N VAL A 513 -5.78 17.01 23.68
CA VAL A 513 -4.88 15.91 23.37
C VAL A 513 -3.48 16.47 23.26
N VAL A 514 -2.53 15.93 24.01
CA VAL A 514 -1.13 16.33 23.96
C VAL A 514 -0.26 15.10 23.76
N VAL A 515 0.67 15.16 22.81
CA VAL A 515 1.72 14.16 22.60
C VAL A 515 3.09 14.83 22.64
N PRO A 516 4.15 14.15 23.09
CA PRO A 516 5.49 14.76 23.19
C PRO A 516 6.20 14.81 21.83
N GLY A 517 6.97 15.86 21.61
CA GLY A 517 7.99 15.94 20.55
C GLY A 517 9.42 15.73 21.08
N ASN A 518 10.44 15.92 20.23
CA ASN A 518 11.85 15.74 20.61
C ASN A 518 12.38 16.91 21.46
N HIS A 519 11.79 18.10 21.37
CA HIS A 519 12.08 19.22 22.28
C HIS A 519 11.38 19.09 23.64
N ASP A 520 10.40 18.19 23.77
CA ASP A 520 9.74 17.85 25.03
C ASP A 520 10.51 16.78 25.83
N ILE A 521 11.69 16.38 25.35
CA ILE A 521 12.63 15.50 26.04
C ILE A 521 13.63 16.33 26.86
N ASP A 522 13.74 16.03 28.16
CA ASP A 522 14.77 16.63 29.03
C ASP A 522 16.12 15.95 28.78
N TRP A 523 16.86 16.45 27.78
CA TRP A 523 18.16 15.94 27.39
C TRP A 523 19.24 16.11 28.47
N PHE A 524 19.07 17.10 29.36
CA PHE A 524 20.00 17.36 30.45
C PHE A 524 19.91 16.27 31.51
N GLN A 525 18.70 15.95 31.99
CA GLN A 525 18.50 14.83 32.91
C GLN A 525 18.83 13.48 32.26
N SER A 526 18.48 13.32 30.98
CA SER A 526 18.73 12.10 30.20
C SER A 526 20.21 11.73 30.08
N ALA A 527 21.12 12.72 30.11
CA ALA A 527 22.55 12.49 30.07
C ALA A 527 23.06 11.67 31.26
N SER A 528 22.37 11.78 32.41
CA SER A 528 22.71 11.04 33.62
C SER A 528 21.97 9.70 33.72
N ASN A 529 20.69 9.68 33.36
CA ASN A 529 19.88 8.47 33.30
C ASN A 529 18.76 8.61 32.27
N TRP A 530 18.86 7.83 31.20
CA TRP A 530 17.96 7.82 30.06
C TRP A 530 16.47 7.63 30.42
N SER A 531 16.15 6.99 31.55
CA SER A 531 14.76 6.77 31.95
C SER A 531 14.03 8.05 32.40
N HIS A 532 14.75 9.15 32.64
CA HIS A 532 14.19 10.41 33.15
C HIS A 532 13.69 11.37 32.06
N ARG A 533 13.83 10.98 30.81
CA ARG A 533 13.73 11.89 29.67
C ARG A 533 12.34 12.50 29.43
N PHE A 534 11.30 11.89 30.00
CA PHE A 534 9.90 12.37 29.93
C PHE A 534 9.35 12.80 31.30
N ASP A 535 10.20 12.98 32.31
CA ASP A 535 9.76 13.28 33.68
C ASP A 535 8.95 14.57 33.76
N ASN A 536 9.51 15.64 33.19
CA ASN A 536 8.89 16.96 33.20
C ASN A 536 7.61 16.96 32.35
N TYR A 537 7.60 16.25 31.21
CA TYR A 537 6.41 16.05 30.39
C TYR A 537 5.28 15.34 31.15
N LEU A 538 5.59 14.26 31.88
CA LEU A 538 4.60 13.51 32.66
C LEU A 538 4.11 14.31 33.86
N ALA A 539 5.01 15.05 34.52
CA ALA A 539 4.65 15.96 35.61
C ALA A 539 3.71 17.06 35.12
N PHE A 540 4.00 17.66 33.96
CA PHE A 540 3.12 18.58 33.26
C PHE A 540 1.75 17.97 32.98
N ALA A 541 1.70 16.80 32.35
CA ALA A 541 0.45 16.15 32.01
C ALA A 541 -0.42 15.89 33.26
N VAL A 542 0.18 15.46 34.37
CA VAL A 542 -0.54 15.29 35.64
C VAL A 542 -1.01 16.62 36.23
N LYS A 543 -0.19 17.67 36.20
CA LYS A 543 -0.58 19.02 36.66
C LYS A 543 -1.74 19.59 35.82
N PHE A 544 -1.75 19.35 34.51
CA PHE A 544 -2.76 19.88 33.60
C PHE A 544 -4.09 19.11 33.66
N TYR A 545 -4.06 17.77 33.53
CA TYR A 545 -5.28 16.96 33.54
C TYR A 545 -5.83 16.72 34.95
N GLY A 546 -4.99 16.80 35.97
CA GLY A 546 -5.27 16.24 37.29
C GLY A 546 -5.06 14.72 37.29
N GLU A 547 -4.70 14.17 38.46
CA GLU A 547 -4.31 12.77 38.60
C GLU A 547 -5.38 11.76 38.15
N PRO A 548 -6.68 11.91 38.50
CA PRO A 548 -7.71 10.94 38.07
C PRO A 548 -7.85 10.87 36.54
N LEU A 549 -7.94 12.02 35.88
CA LEU A 549 -8.08 12.08 34.43
C LEU A 549 -6.79 11.67 33.72
N PHE A 550 -5.62 12.02 34.25
CA PHE A 550 -4.35 11.55 33.71
C PHE A 550 -4.27 10.02 33.66
N ARG A 551 -4.67 9.33 34.74
CA ARG A 551 -4.67 7.85 34.79
C ARG A 551 -5.65 7.24 33.78
N GLU A 552 -6.75 7.92 33.49
CA GLU A 552 -7.69 7.54 32.44
C GLU A 552 -7.08 7.71 31.04
N LEU A 553 -6.44 8.85 30.80
CA LEU A 553 -5.89 9.23 29.50
C LEU A 553 -4.58 8.52 29.16
N TYR A 554 -3.80 8.08 30.16
CA TYR A 554 -2.54 7.35 30.00
C TYR A 554 -2.63 5.95 30.64
N PRO A 555 -3.45 5.05 30.08
CA PRO A 555 -3.85 3.80 30.74
C PRO A 555 -2.70 2.82 31.03
N LEU A 556 -1.54 3.00 30.39
CA LEU A 556 -0.36 2.15 30.59
C LEU A 556 0.67 2.77 31.53
N VAL A 557 0.50 4.03 31.93
CA VAL A 557 1.43 4.72 32.83
C VAL A 557 1.02 4.46 34.28
N THR A 558 1.64 3.46 34.89
CA THR A 558 1.42 3.07 36.30
C THR A 558 2.34 3.77 37.29
N TRP A 559 3.34 4.50 36.80
CA TRP A 559 4.32 5.20 37.65
C TRP A 559 3.66 6.28 38.51
N ASP A 560 4.11 6.40 39.77
CA ASP A 560 3.76 7.47 40.70
C ASP A 560 4.85 8.54 40.69
N LEU A 561 4.50 9.74 40.23
CA LEU A 561 5.38 10.91 40.14
C LEU A 561 6.10 11.25 41.45
N LYS A 562 5.55 10.83 42.60
CA LYS A 562 6.03 11.18 43.94
C LYS A 562 6.88 10.10 44.59
N MET A 563 6.94 8.88 44.02
CA MET A 563 7.65 7.75 44.60
C MET A 563 8.80 7.25 43.73
N PRO A 564 9.94 6.85 44.32
CA PRO A 564 10.98 6.14 43.59
C PRO A 564 10.42 4.80 43.10
N GLY A 565 10.38 4.61 41.79
CA GLY A 565 9.80 3.43 41.15
C GLY A 565 10.21 3.32 39.68
N LYS A 566 9.85 2.21 39.05
CA LYS A 566 10.16 1.98 37.63
C LYS A 566 9.36 2.95 36.76
N ARG A 567 10.06 3.79 35.99
CA ARG A 567 9.46 4.75 35.06
C ARG A 567 8.85 4.04 33.86
N PRO A 568 7.79 4.60 33.25
CA PRO A 568 7.22 4.02 32.04
C PRO A 568 8.29 3.97 30.95
N ALA A 569 8.31 2.89 30.19
CA ALA A 569 9.09 2.87 28.97
C ALA A 569 8.46 3.87 27.97
N PRO A 570 9.24 4.48 27.06
CA PRO A 570 8.71 5.45 26.08
C PRO A 570 7.58 4.92 25.23
N ASN A 571 7.65 3.64 24.86
CA ASN A 571 6.64 2.93 24.09
C ASN A 571 5.37 2.57 24.91
N GLU A 572 5.35 2.93 26.19
CA GLU A 572 4.19 2.83 27.09
C GLU A 572 3.52 4.21 27.28
N LEU A 573 4.12 5.28 26.76
CA LEU A 573 3.52 6.63 26.72
C LEU A 573 2.50 6.72 25.59
N ILE A 574 1.34 6.10 25.81
CA ILE A 574 0.21 6.13 24.88
C ILE A 574 -0.92 6.93 25.52
N TYR A 575 -1.32 8.01 24.85
CA TYR A 575 -2.52 8.76 25.19
C TYR A 575 -3.73 8.07 24.57
N TYR A 576 -4.83 7.96 25.30
CA TYR A 576 -6.09 7.44 24.80
C TYR A 576 -7.27 8.21 25.37
N ARG A 577 -8.10 8.79 24.48
CA ARG A 577 -9.39 9.38 24.83
C ARG A 577 -10.43 8.96 23.83
N ALA A 578 -11.60 8.53 24.30
CA ALA A 578 -12.73 8.23 23.44
C ALA A 578 -14.02 8.88 23.94
N ASP A 579 -14.89 9.23 23.01
CA ASP A 579 -16.29 9.53 23.26
C ASP A 579 -17.18 8.67 22.34
N ASP A 580 -18.47 8.98 22.26
CA ASP A 580 -19.43 8.20 21.46
C ASP A 580 -19.13 8.17 19.94
N THR A 581 -18.24 9.05 19.45
CA THR A 581 -18.00 9.23 18.01
C THR A 581 -16.53 9.22 17.61
N THR A 582 -15.62 9.69 18.47
CA THR A 582 -14.20 9.85 18.14
C THR A 582 -13.30 9.24 19.20
N ALA A 583 -12.23 8.59 18.77
CA ALA A 583 -11.14 8.13 19.63
C ALA A 583 -9.83 8.77 19.18
N PHE A 584 -9.16 9.46 20.10
CA PHE A 584 -7.82 10.01 19.94
C PHE A 584 -6.82 9.08 20.58
N VAL A 585 -5.79 8.70 19.82
CA VAL A 585 -4.69 7.87 20.29
C VAL A 585 -3.37 8.59 20.02
N GLY A 586 -2.70 9.00 21.08
CA GLY A 586 -1.38 9.64 20.99
C GLY A 586 -0.26 8.61 20.98
N LEU A 587 0.64 8.73 20.01
CA LEU A 587 1.82 7.90 19.81
C LEU A 587 3.06 8.72 20.12
N ASN A 588 3.90 8.20 21.01
CA ASN A 588 5.21 8.74 21.26
C ASN A 588 6.16 8.34 20.12
N SER A 589 6.40 9.26 19.19
CA SER A 589 7.38 9.06 18.11
C SER A 589 8.84 9.26 18.56
N CYS A 590 9.09 9.61 19.81
CA CYS A 590 10.43 9.95 20.31
C CYS A 590 11.04 8.77 21.12
N VAL A 591 10.76 7.53 20.72
CA VAL A 591 11.18 6.32 21.45
C VAL A 591 12.69 6.11 21.38
N PHE A 592 13.27 6.32 20.19
CA PHE A 592 14.68 6.09 19.86
C PHE A 592 15.45 7.36 19.48
N GLU A 593 14.83 8.54 19.65
CA GLU A 593 15.53 9.82 19.54
C GLU A 593 16.82 9.78 20.35
N ASP A 594 17.94 10.20 19.76
CA ASP A 594 19.22 10.36 20.42
C ASP A 594 19.76 11.78 20.19
N ASN A 595 20.71 12.22 21.02
CA ASN A 595 21.28 13.58 20.97
C ASN A 595 22.07 13.89 19.68
N GLN A 596 22.17 12.96 18.73
CA GLN A 596 22.96 13.09 17.51
C GLN A 596 22.12 12.98 16.22
N ASN A 597 20.97 12.29 16.27
CA ASN A 597 20.08 12.05 15.15
C ASN A 597 18.60 12.21 15.56
N HIS A 598 17.95 13.23 15.00
CA HIS A 598 16.54 13.55 15.25
C HIS A 598 15.62 12.88 14.23
N TYR A 599 15.36 11.59 14.41
CA TYR A 599 14.36 10.86 13.63
C TYR A 599 13.29 10.22 14.50
N GLY A 600 12.06 10.25 13.99
CA GLY A 600 10.94 9.60 14.65
C GLY A 600 11.03 8.07 14.61
N PHE A 601 10.55 7.41 15.66
CA PHE A 601 10.32 5.98 15.70
C PHE A 601 9.19 5.64 16.68
N ILE A 602 8.21 4.83 16.25
CA ILE A 602 7.09 4.38 17.10
C ILE A 602 7.30 2.95 17.59
N GLY A 603 7.66 2.05 16.67
CA GLY A 603 7.99 0.67 16.95
C GLY A 603 6.79 -0.26 17.14
N LYS A 604 6.99 -1.54 16.81
CA LYS A 604 5.98 -2.60 16.95
C LYS A 604 5.40 -2.69 18.36
N ARG A 605 6.25 -2.61 19.40
CA ARG A 605 5.81 -2.76 20.80
C ARG A 605 4.80 -1.68 21.20
N GLN A 606 4.95 -0.45 20.71
CA GLN A 606 3.99 0.61 20.97
C GLN A 606 2.67 0.38 20.22
N LEU A 607 2.72 -0.04 18.96
CA LEU A 607 1.53 -0.37 18.17
C LEU A 607 0.76 -1.58 18.75
N ASP A 608 1.46 -2.58 19.27
CA ASP A 608 0.83 -3.71 19.97
C ASP A 608 0.15 -3.26 21.27
N ASN A 609 0.74 -2.30 21.98
CA ASN A 609 0.11 -1.67 23.14
C ASN A 609 -1.14 -0.86 22.75
N VAL A 610 -1.11 -0.14 21.62
CA VAL A 610 -2.28 0.56 21.08
C VAL A 610 -3.42 -0.41 20.79
N SER A 611 -3.14 -1.55 20.14
CA SER A 611 -4.14 -2.60 19.89
C SER A 611 -4.79 -3.04 21.21
N ARG A 612 -3.99 -3.31 22.25
CA ARG A 612 -4.51 -3.72 23.57
C ARG A 612 -5.42 -2.65 24.18
N VAL A 613 -5.04 -1.37 24.10
CA VAL A 613 -5.85 -0.27 24.64
C VAL A 613 -7.18 -0.16 23.89
N LEU A 614 -7.17 -0.34 22.56
CA LEU A 614 -8.38 -0.37 21.73
C LEU A 614 -9.27 -1.59 22.00
N ASP A 615 -8.68 -2.75 22.31
CA ASP A 615 -9.44 -3.96 22.67
C ASP A 615 -10.10 -3.83 24.05
N MET A 616 -9.42 -3.16 24.99
CA MET A 616 -9.93 -2.92 26.35
C MET A 616 -11.10 -1.93 26.40
N LYS A 617 -11.26 -1.08 25.39
CA LYS A 617 -12.19 0.05 25.41
C LYS A 617 -12.98 0.04 24.10
N LYS A 618 -14.30 -0.15 24.14
CA LYS A 618 -15.15 -0.11 22.93
C LYS A 618 -14.93 1.21 22.18
N ALA A 619 -14.10 1.17 21.14
CA ALA A 619 -13.65 2.36 20.44
C ALA A 619 -14.65 2.74 19.33
N PRO A 620 -15.04 4.01 19.23
CA PRO A 620 -15.92 4.50 18.18
C PRO A 620 -15.30 4.36 16.78
N GLU A 621 -16.11 4.57 15.75
CA GLU A 621 -15.71 4.35 14.36
C GLU A 621 -14.64 5.33 13.85
N ILE A 622 -14.65 6.60 14.29
CA ILE A 622 -13.64 7.57 13.88
C ILE A 622 -12.46 7.50 14.85
N ARG A 623 -11.39 6.84 14.43
CA ARG A 623 -10.13 6.74 15.18
C ARG A 623 -9.10 7.70 14.59
N ILE A 624 -8.44 8.47 15.45
CA ILE A 624 -7.52 9.55 15.11
C ILE A 624 -6.20 9.29 15.82
N ALA A 625 -5.13 9.08 15.07
CA ALA A 625 -3.78 8.96 15.61
C ALA A 625 -3.16 10.35 15.72
N VAL A 626 -2.39 10.60 16.76
CA VAL A 626 -1.62 11.84 16.94
C VAL A 626 -0.17 11.49 17.23
N MET A 627 0.78 12.07 16.51
CA MET A 627 2.22 11.89 16.75
C MET A 627 2.99 13.18 16.43
N HIS A 628 4.28 13.23 16.72
CA HIS A 628 5.07 14.43 16.43
C HIS A 628 5.73 14.38 15.05
N HIS A 629 6.68 13.47 14.81
CA HIS A 629 7.46 13.41 13.56
C HIS A 629 6.62 13.15 12.30
N HIS A 630 7.13 13.57 11.14
CA HIS A 630 6.49 13.34 9.84
C HIS A 630 6.34 11.84 9.52
N LEU A 631 5.13 11.42 9.12
CA LEU A 631 4.93 10.05 8.64
C LEU A 631 5.64 9.81 7.30
N HIS A 632 5.59 10.79 6.40
CA HIS A 632 6.08 10.63 5.03
C HIS A 632 7.26 11.55 4.74
N PRO A 633 8.18 11.13 3.84
CA PRO A 633 9.24 11.99 3.37
C PRO A 633 8.72 13.32 2.81
N PHE A 634 9.40 14.38 3.23
CA PHE A 634 9.20 15.73 2.73
C PHE A 634 10.42 16.14 1.89
N PRO A 635 10.23 16.73 0.70
CA PRO A 635 11.34 17.23 -0.09
C PRO A 635 11.93 18.46 0.58
N GLU A 636 13.03 18.26 1.31
CA GLU A 636 13.82 19.33 1.89
C GLU A 636 14.94 19.78 0.94
N PRO A 637 15.28 21.08 0.93
CA PRO A 637 16.56 21.52 0.40
C PRO A 637 17.68 20.86 1.22
N LEU A 638 18.70 20.32 0.56
CA LEU A 638 19.88 19.79 1.25
C LEU A 638 20.51 20.90 2.10
N GLU A 639 20.52 20.75 3.42
CA GLU A 639 21.22 21.68 4.29
C GLU A 639 22.74 21.46 4.19
N THR A 640 23.49 22.54 3.95
CA THR A 640 24.93 22.54 4.13
C THR A 640 25.26 22.78 5.61
N ARG A 641 25.67 21.74 6.34
CA ARG A 641 26.38 21.97 7.60
C ARG A 641 27.74 22.62 7.31
N LYS A 642 28.26 23.40 8.26
CA LYS A 642 29.65 23.90 8.23
C LYS A 642 30.61 22.70 8.25
N GLY A 643 31.10 22.29 7.08
CA GLY A 643 31.99 21.15 6.89
C GLY A 643 31.57 20.33 5.68
N HIS A 644 32.51 19.67 5.01
CA HIS A 644 32.34 19.05 3.68
C HIS A 644 31.35 17.88 3.57
N ASP A 645 30.55 17.59 4.60
CA ASP A 645 29.57 16.50 4.61
C ASP A 645 28.14 17.04 4.40
N VAL A 646 27.50 16.60 3.31
CA VAL A 646 26.08 16.82 3.04
C VAL A 646 25.31 15.71 3.75
N THR A 647 24.64 16.02 4.86
CA THR A 647 23.74 15.09 5.56
C THR A 647 22.30 15.40 5.21
N LEU A 648 21.54 14.39 4.79
CA LEU A 648 20.08 14.48 4.69
C LEU A 648 19.51 14.57 6.12
N ASP A 649 18.81 15.66 6.44
CA ASP A 649 17.98 15.71 7.64
C ASP A 649 16.72 14.86 7.40
N LEU A 650 16.74 13.63 7.92
CA LEU A 650 15.65 12.67 7.81
C LEU A 650 14.69 12.85 8.98
N SER A 651 13.99 13.99 8.97
CA SER A 651 12.96 14.41 9.93
C SER A 651 11.65 13.60 9.88
N THR A 652 11.75 12.31 9.53
CA THR A 652 10.64 11.39 9.28
C THR A 652 10.66 10.22 10.26
N VAL A 653 9.51 9.60 10.49
CA VAL A 653 9.42 8.33 11.21
C VAL A 653 10.09 7.21 10.40
N ARG A 654 11.14 6.59 10.95
CA ARG A 654 11.92 5.53 10.26
C ARG A 654 11.12 4.28 9.94
N ASP A 655 10.12 3.97 10.77
CA ASP A 655 9.23 2.83 10.61
C ASP A 655 7.85 3.22 10.02
N ALA A 656 7.79 4.33 9.27
CA ALA A 656 6.59 4.91 8.70
C ALA A 656 5.66 3.89 8.03
N GLY A 657 6.17 3.05 7.13
CA GLY A 657 5.34 2.05 6.43
C GLY A 657 4.70 1.01 7.37
N MET A 658 5.39 0.64 8.46
CA MET A 658 4.82 -0.25 9.48
C MET A 658 3.77 0.48 10.31
N VAL A 659 4.04 1.73 10.70
CA VAL A 659 3.09 2.56 11.46
C VAL A 659 1.81 2.74 10.66
N GLU A 660 1.92 3.17 9.42
CA GLU A 660 0.81 3.39 8.48
C GLU A 660 -0.03 2.12 8.33
N GLN A 661 0.59 1.00 7.94
CA GLN A 661 -0.09 -0.28 7.75
C GLN A 661 -0.80 -0.76 9.04
N ARG A 662 -0.18 -0.57 10.21
CA ARG A 662 -0.78 -1.00 11.48
C ARG A 662 -1.93 -0.10 11.90
N LEU A 663 -1.84 1.22 11.69
CA LEU A 663 -2.94 2.14 11.95
C LEU A 663 -4.13 1.88 11.02
N GLU A 664 -3.89 1.61 9.73
CA GLU A 664 -4.95 1.22 8.80
C GLU A 664 -5.63 -0.10 9.24
N LYS A 665 -4.84 -1.12 9.61
CA LYS A 665 -5.38 -2.39 10.18
C LYS A 665 -6.19 -2.17 11.46
N LEU A 666 -5.80 -1.20 12.28
CA LEU A 666 -6.50 -0.81 13.49
C LEU A 666 -7.65 0.17 13.21
N GLY A 667 -8.02 0.41 11.95
CA GLY A 667 -9.21 1.20 11.57
C GLY A 667 -9.07 2.71 11.80
N PHE A 668 -7.84 3.24 11.83
CA PHE A 668 -7.63 4.68 11.93
C PHE A 668 -8.07 5.40 10.65
N SER A 669 -8.82 6.49 10.83
CA SER A 669 -9.32 7.32 9.73
C SER A 669 -8.45 8.53 9.48
N LEU A 670 -7.86 9.10 10.53
CA LEU A 670 -6.97 10.26 10.45
C LEU A 670 -5.68 10.02 11.24
N LEU A 671 -4.58 10.61 10.77
CA LEU A 671 -3.36 10.80 11.52
C LEU A 671 -2.98 12.28 11.49
N LEU A 672 -2.81 12.85 12.67
CA LEU A 672 -2.38 14.22 12.89
C LEU A 672 -0.92 14.18 13.31
N HIS A 673 -0.08 14.94 12.64
CA HIS A 673 1.31 15.09 13.09
C HIS A 673 1.83 16.52 13.06
N GLY A 674 2.90 16.71 13.82
CA GLY A 674 3.69 17.93 13.88
C GLY A 674 4.95 17.84 13.05
N HIS A 675 5.98 18.52 13.56
CA HIS A 675 7.35 18.56 13.06
C HIS A 675 7.51 19.47 11.85
N LYS A 676 8.65 20.17 11.76
CA LYS A 676 9.13 21.07 10.68
C LYS A 676 8.07 21.96 10.00
N HIS A 677 8.33 23.27 9.99
CA HIS A 677 7.46 24.43 9.69
C HIS A 677 6.65 24.48 8.35
N LYS A 678 6.14 23.37 7.79
CA LYS A 678 5.29 23.33 6.60
C LYS A 678 4.11 22.36 6.77
N PRO A 679 2.87 22.83 6.59
CA PRO A 679 1.70 21.96 6.68
C PRO A 679 1.60 21.03 5.47
N GLN A 680 1.05 19.82 5.67
CA GLN A 680 0.89 18.78 4.65
C GLN A 680 -0.47 18.08 4.78
N LEU A 681 -1.13 17.78 3.66
CA LEU A 681 -2.32 16.95 3.62
C LEU A 681 -2.13 15.85 2.58
N ARG A 682 -2.25 14.58 2.99
CA ARG A 682 -2.10 13.41 2.12
C ARG A 682 -3.12 12.34 2.48
N GLU A 683 -3.54 11.57 1.50
CA GLU A 683 -4.23 10.29 1.72
C GLU A 683 -3.26 9.16 1.40
N THR A 684 -3.20 8.17 2.28
CA THR A 684 -2.34 7.00 2.08
C THR A 684 -2.96 6.04 1.09
N LEU A 685 -2.11 5.37 0.31
CA LEU A 685 -2.50 4.25 -0.55
C LEU A 685 -1.54 3.10 -0.29
N VAL A 686 -1.56 2.54 0.92
CA VAL A 686 -0.79 1.33 1.24
C VAL A 686 -1.71 0.12 1.14
N ARG A 687 -1.63 -0.61 0.03
CA ARG A 687 -2.15 -1.98 -0.02
C ARG A 687 -1.08 -2.92 0.51
N ASP A 688 -1.32 -3.47 1.70
CA ASP A 688 -0.53 -4.60 2.23
C ASP A 688 -0.85 -5.86 1.39
N PRO A 689 0.13 -6.44 0.67
CA PRO A 689 -0.10 -7.61 -0.16
C PRO A 689 -0.33 -8.90 0.64
N LEU A 690 -0.12 -8.89 1.96
CA LEU A 690 -0.24 -10.06 2.85
C LEU A 690 -1.54 -10.08 3.68
N ILE A 691 -2.43 -9.09 3.52
CA ILE A 691 -3.73 -9.07 4.20
C ILE A 691 -4.72 -9.95 3.45
N SER A 692 -5.31 -10.92 4.16
CA SER A 692 -6.52 -11.63 3.75
C SER A 692 -7.54 -10.67 3.13
N SER A 693 -8.11 -11.04 1.96
CA SER A 693 -9.14 -10.30 1.20
C SER A 693 -10.37 -9.85 2.00
N SER A 694 -10.52 -10.29 3.26
CA SER A 694 -11.61 -9.96 4.17
C SER A 694 -11.45 -8.63 4.95
N THR A 695 -10.32 -7.91 4.84
CA THR A 695 -10.11 -6.67 5.61
C THR A 695 -10.09 -5.46 4.67
N THR A 696 -11.16 -4.66 4.66
CA THR A 696 -11.21 -3.40 3.90
C THR A 696 -10.11 -2.46 4.39
N VAL A 697 -9.07 -2.25 3.60
CA VAL A 697 -8.05 -1.22 3.86
C VAL A 697 -8.72 0.14 3.75
N ARG A 698 -8.81 0.88 4.86
CA ARG A 698 -9.28 2.27 4.86
C ARG A 698 -8.04 3.18 4.73
N PRO A 699 -7.88 3.94 3.64
CA PRO A 699 -6.82 4.94 3.50
C PRO A 699 -6.76 5.84 4.73
N LEU A 700 -5.58 6.12 5.26
CA LEU A 700 -5.35 7.07 6.35
C LEU A 700 -5.26 8.49 5.78
N ILE A 701 -6.07 9.42 6.32
CA ILE A 701 -5.91 10.86 6.02
C ILE A 701 -4.83 11.40 6.94
N VAL A 702 -3.70 11.82 6.37
CA VAL A 702 -2.55 12.35 7.10
C VAL A 702 -2.53 13.87 6.99
N SER A 703 -2.65 14.55 8.13
CA SER A 703 -2.61 16.02 8.24
C SER A 703 -1.44 16.46 9.12
N GLY A 704 -0.45 17.09 8.50
CA GLY A 704 0.68 17.76 9.14
C GLY A 704 0.37 19.24 9.38
N CYS A 705 0.57 19.72 10.60
CA CYS A 705 0.22 21.09 11.01
C CYS A 705 1.29 22.15 10.67
N GLY A 706 2.56 21.76 10.50
CA GLY A 706 3.67 22.71 10.54
C GLY A 706 3.90 23.20 11.97
N SER A 707 4.16 24.50 12.17
CA SER A 707 4.44 25.03 13.52
C SER A 707 3.61 26.26 13.84
N THR A 708 3.06 26.32 15.04
CA THR A 708 2.10 27.35 15.45
C THR A 708 2.75 28.52 16.16
N GLY A 709 3.85 28.27 16.91
CA GLY A 709 4.35 29.23 17.90
C GLY A 709 5.78 29.72 17.70
N VAL A 710 6.46 29.34 16.62
CA VAL A 710 7.92 29.48 16.52
C VAL A 710 8.34 30.91 16.15
N SER A 711 9.40 31.39 16.79
CA SER A 711 9.99 32.70 16.52
C SER A 711 10.72 32.72 15.17
N THR A 712 10.94 33.91 14.61
CA THR A 712 11.63 34.09 13.31
C THR A 712 13.03 33.49 13.26
N HIS A 713 13.64 33.20 14.42
CA HIS A 713 14.96 32.58 14.50
C HIS A 713 14.92 31.05 14.39
N GLY A 714 13.78 30.44 14.70
CA GLY A 714 13.55 29.00 14.56
C GLY A 714 12.92 28.63 13.22
N LEU A 715 12.22 29.56 12.55
CA LEU A 715 11.58 29.31 11.25
C LEU A 715 12.63 29.07 10.14
N GLU A 716 12.84 27.81 9.78
CA GLU A 716 13.64 27.44 8.61
C GLU A 716 13.09 28.12 7.34
N HIS A 717 13.97 28.72 6.53
CA HIS A 717 13.64 29.34 5.23
C HIS A 717 12.49 30.38 5.23
N ASN A 718 12.29 31.14 6.32
CA ASN A 718 11.20 32.12 6.45
C ASN A 718 9.78 31.53 6.28
N GLN A 719 9.57 30.26 6.63
CA GLN A 719 8.22 29.70 6.64
C GLN A 719 7.34 30.42 7.68
N PRO A 720 6.06 30.70 7.38
CA PRO A 720 5.13 31.30 8.34
C PRO A 720 4.63 30.28 9.38
N ASN A 721 4.03 30.76 10.47
CA ASN A 721 3.39 29.87 11.44
C ASN A 721 2.02 29.38 10.90
N HIS A 722 1.62 28.16 11.28
CA HIS A 722 0.38 27.51 10.85
C HIS A 722 -0.36 26.84 12.01
N PHE A 723 -1.67 26.75 11.84
CA PHE A 723 -2.48 25.75 12.53
C PHE A 723 -3.57 25.20 11.60
N ALA A 724 -4.12 24.04 11.93
CA ALA A 724 -5.18 23.40 11.15
C ALA A 724 -6.51 23.34 11.91
N ILE A 725 -7.60 23.59 11.20
CA ILE A 725 -8.98 23.39 11.67
C ILE A 725 -9.55 22.22 10.87
N LEU A 726 -9.92 21.13 11.55
CA LEU A 726 -10.56 19.98 10.92
C LEU A 726 -12.00 19.88 11.38
N GLU A 727 -12.94 19.89 10.43
CA GLU A 727 -14.37 19.74 10.67
C GLU A 727 -14.82 18.35 10.26
N LEU A 728 -15.20 17.50 11.22
CA LEU A 728 -15.82 16.21 10.93
C LEU A 728 -17.27 16.44 10.49
N LEU A 729 -17.62 15.94 9.32
CA LEU A 729 -18.90 16.17 8.65
C LEU A 729 -19.87 15.00 8.79
N GLN A 730 -19.36 13.82 9.14
CA GLN A 730 -20.13 12.58 9.28
C GLN A 730 -19.71 11.84 10.57
N PRO A 731 -20.62 11.04 11.17
CA PRO A 731 -20.31 10.23 12.35
C PRO A 731 -19.40 9.03 12.03
N THR A 732 -19.30 8.69 10.75
CA THR A 732 -18.53 7.55 10.25
C THR A 732 -17.89 7.93 8.91
N ARG A 733 -16.78 7.28 8.56
CA ARG A 733 -16.13 7.49 7.26
C ARG A 733 -16.76 6.59 6.21
N ALA A 734 -17.75 7.12 5.49
CA ALA A 734 -18.49 6.40 4.45
C ALA A 734 -17.96 6.73 3.05
N LEU A 735 -17.74 5.69 2.23
CA LEU A 735 -17.14 5.82 0.89
C LEU A 735 -17.88 6.86 0.02
N GLY A 736 -17.15 7.86 -0.48
CA GLY A 736 -17.67 8.85 -1.42
C GLY A 736 -18.53 9.98 -0.83
N ALA A 737 -18.84 9.93 0.48
CA ALA A 737 -19.47 11.01 1.21
C ALA A 737 -18.42 12.01 1.73
N ASP A 738 -18.74 13.30 1.82
CA ASP A 738 -17.84 14.28 2.42
C ASP A 738 -17.63 13.93 3.90
N PHE A 739 -16.39 13.67 4.30
CA PHE A 739 -16.05 13.12 5.61
C PHE A 739 -15.41 14.17 6.53
N VAL A 740 -14.35 14.84 6.07
CA VAL A 740 -13.64 15.84 6.85
C VAL A 740 -13.29 17.05 5.97
N ALA A 741 -13.55 18.25 6.48
CA ALA A 741 -13.01 19.47 5.88
C ALA A 741 -11.78 19.92 6.66
N VAL A 742 -10.67 20.18 5.97
CA VAL A 742 -9.40 20.64 6.57
C VAL A 742 -9.15 22.05 6.10
N GLU A 743 -8.93 22.98 7.01
CA GLU A 743 -8.56 24.37 6.73
C GLU A 743 -7.22 24.70 7.40
N TRP A 744 -6.28 25.24 6.62
CA TRP A 744 -5.02 25.73 7.16
C TRP A 744 -5.06 27.24 7.32
N ARG A 745 -4.74 27.68 8.53
CA ARG A 745 -4.55 29.09 8.88
C ARG A 745 -3.06 29.37 8.92
N GLU A 746 -2.65 30.46 8.30
CA GLU A 746 -1.27 30.90 8.17
C GLU A 746 -1.11 32.30 8.77
N LEU A 747 -0.04 32.50 9.56
CA LEU A 747 0.38 33.79 10.07
C LEU A 747 1.73 34.17 9.47
N THR A 748 1.71 35.14 8.56
CA THR A 748 2.94 35.57 7.88
C THR A 748 3.94 36.24 8.84
N VAL A 749 5.19 36.34 8.40
CA VAL A 749 6.29 36.95 9.18
C VAL A 749 6.21 38.49 9.17
N ALA A 750 5.28 39.09 8.40
CA ALA A 750 5.14 40.53 8.30
C ALA A 750 4.64 41.16 9.63
N PRO A 751 5.15 42.35 10.01
CA PRO A 751 4.65 43.08 11.18
C PRO A 751 3.15 43.38 11.05
N GLY A 752 2.37 43.07 12.08
CA GLY A 752 0.91 43.27 12.08
C GLY A 752 0.12 42.30 11.21
N ALA A 753 0.71 41.17 10.80
CA ALA A 753 0.00 40.11 10.10
C ALA A 753 -1.13 39.53 10.94
N GLU A 754 -2.25 39.19 10.29
CA GLU A 754 -3.36 38.43 10.88
C GLU A 754 -3.36 37.00 10.35
N TRP A 755 -4.00 36.09 11.08
CA TRP A 755 -4.23 34.73 10.60
C TRP A 755 -5.11 34.74 9.35
N ALA A 756 -4.70 34.04 8.30
CA ALA A 756 -5.43 33.96 7.03
C ALA A 756 -5.57 32.51 6.55
N THR A 757 -6.66 32.21 5.85
CA THR A 757 -6.88 30.88 5.28
C THR A 757 -5.95 30.70 4.09
N LYS A 758 -4.96 29.83 4.22
CA LYS A 758 -4.06 29.47 3.11
C LYS A 758 -4.76 28.57 2.11
N GLN A 759 -5.40 27.52 2.62
CA GLN A 759 -6.06 26.52 1.80
C GLN A 759 -7.11 25.76 2.60
N ARG A 760 -8.17 25.30 1.91
CA ARG A 760 -9.25 24.50 2.47
C ARG A 760 -9.56 23.33 1.54
N TRP A 761 -9.71 22.14 2.12
CA TRP A 761 -10.09 20.92 1.43
C TRP A 761 -11.32 20.31 2.07
N THR A 762 -12.06 19.53 1.29
CA THR A 762 -13.08 18.60 1.79
C THR A 762 -12.73 17.23 1.24
N LEU A 763 -12.34 16.33 2.14
CA LEU A 763 -11.96 14.96 1.83
C LEU A 763 -13.16 14.05 1.99
N LYS A 764 -13.28 13.11 1.06
CA LYS A 764 -14.36 12.12 1.05
C LYS A 764 -13.94 10.89 1.83
N GLY A 765 -14.94 10.16 2.31
CA GLY A 765 -14.73 8.92 3.04
C GLY A 765 -14.19 7.81 2.16
#